data_AF-A0A969SA81-F1
#
_entry.id   AF-A0A969SA81-F1
#
_cell.length_a   1.000
_cell.length_b   1.000
_cell.length_c   1.000
_cell.angle_alpha   90.00
_cell.angle_beta   90.00
_cell.angle_gamma   90.00
#
_symmetry.space_group_name_H-M   'P 1'
#
loop_
_entity.id
_entity.type
_entity.pdbx_description
1 polymer ?
#
loop_
_entity_poly.entity_id
_entity_poly.type
_entity_poly.pdbx_seq_one_letter_code
_entity_poly.pdbx_strand_id
1 'polypeptide(L)'
;MGIKSGMTIAAVVVAAILAGHTMSTQLVVAQTSSLASLKTVSIPEPDNIDDFIRDKTAAIALGKVLFWDMQVGSDGIQACASCHFHGGADNRSKNQINPGLLQVNADRSPNADTTFNTGGGANYQLKPEDYPFHKLADPSDRLSSVLSDSNDVTSSQGVFKANFIDIVPGDAEDKVEQQEDPVFNVHDIEVRRVQSRNTPTVINAVFNFRNFWDGRAQNIFNGVNPLGPRDSQAFVLQANGPNQLKQVQVRLNNSSLASQAVEPPTSEFEQSAAGRVPLPSLTNNAALNNQEPIESSGVNAQLEASDQFSPNELSLLGNKKIGKKLLSLKPLGKQLVHPEDSFLGVYSNWPEPGLKVSYASLIQAAFQPNWWKSNLVIRTDENGNGSVIKRPNRALTTSESALIEYNCSLFFGLAVQAYESTLVSDDTPFDQYLEGKTHALTEQQKLGFDIFQNKGQCIGCHVGTEFTVASISNVVNQGRTGRTPSFTGSVPEDTGFFNIGVRPVLEDLGVGGDDLLGNSLSETRLTQQGKFQQIFGENPVTLNPPLNSDEAIVADGAFKAPGLRNVELTAPYMHNGGMLTLEEVVDFYNRGGDFKGFPGLPVLKLTPEEKAALVVFMKGLTDERVRYQKAPFDHPQLFVPNGHPGNQNNVHDDSTGKATDDLLEIPAVGRNGGDSLPNFLATSSQ
;
A
#
# COMPACT_ATOMS: atom_id res chain seq x y z
N MET A 1 58.67 -46.61 59.90
CA MET A 1 58.72 -45.40 60.75
C MET A 1 58.41 -44.20 59.85
N GLY A 2 57.28 -43.50 60.07
CA GLY A 2 56.89 -42.19 59.48
C GLY A 2 56.67 -42.12 57.95
N ILE A 3 55.46 -42.18 57.37
CA ILE A 3 54.36 -41.19 57.30
C ILE A 3 54.51 -40.12 56.20
N LYS A 4 53.59 -40.21 55.21
CA LYS A 4 52.95 -39.17 54.34
C LYS A 4 53.85 -38.43 53.34
N SER A 5 53.45 -38.07 52.13
CA SER A 5 52.20 -38.00 51.35
C SER A 5 52.70 -37.38 50.02
N GLY A 6 52.33 -37.72 48.79
CA GLY A 6 51.36 -38.58 48.13
C GLY A 6 51.60 -38.25 46.64
N MET A 7 51.93 -39.24 45.80
CA MET A 7 50.96 -39.91 44.92
C MET A 7 50.37 -38.92 43.85
N THR A 8 50.43 -39.14 42.53
CA THR A 8 50.65 -40.37 41.74
C THR A 8 50.75 -40.03 40.24
N ILE A 9 51.82 -40.52 39.62
CA ILE A 9 51.92 -41.33 38.38
C ILE A 9 51.12 -40.92 37.14
N ALA A 10 51.89 -40.64 36.08
CA ALA A 10 51.53 -40.72 34.68
C ALA A 10 51.88 -42.11 34.11
N ALA A 11 50.98 -42.68 33.30
CA ALA A 11 51.19 -43.59 32.15
C ALA A 11 49.84 -44.24 31.77
N VAL A 12 49.12 -43.74 30.76
CA VAL A 12 49.07 -44.21 29.36
C VAL A 12 48.44 -45.61 29.21
N VAL A 13 47.30 -45.70 28.51
CA VAL A 13 47.08 -46.38 27.21
C VAL A 13 45.58 -46.28 26.80
N VAL A 14 45.36 -45.63 25.64
CA VAL A 14 44.32 -45.77 24.58
C VAL A 14 42.86 -46.10 24.95
N ALA A 15 41.96 -45.15 24.67
CA ALA A 15 40.57 -45.42 24.30
C ALA A 15 40.05 -44.36 23.30
N ALA A 16 39.34 -44.82 22.26
CA ALA A 16 38.75 -44.02 21.20
C ALA A 16 37.62 -43.10 21.72
N ILE A 17 37.59 -41.83 21.28
CA ILE A 17 36.41 -40.97 21.37
C ILE A 17 36.23 -40.19 20.07
N LEU A 18 35.01 -40.28 19.56
CA LEU A 18 34.44 -39.59 18.41
C LEU A 18 34.74 -38.09 18.41
N ALA A 19 35.11 -37.59 17.23
CA ALA A 19 35.05 -36.19 16.89
C ALA A 19 33.58 -35.71 16.90
N GLY A 20 33.14 -35.16 18.02
CA GLY A 20 32.01 -34.25 18.07
C GLY A 20 32.52 -32.86 17.72
N HIS A 21 32.22 -32.37 16.51
CA HIS A 21 32.44 -30.98 16.16
C HIS A 21 31.53 -30.10 17.00
N THR A 22 32.15 -29.29 17.85
CA THR A 22 31.54 -28.12 18.47
C THR A 22 31.22 -27.12 17.35
N MET A 23 29.99 -27.13 16.86
CA MET A 23 29.44 -25.97 16.13
C MET A 23 29.25 -24.86 17.16
N SER A 24 30.08 -23.84 17.03
CA SER A 24 30.03 -22.59 17.79
C SER A 24 28.62 -22.03 17.85
N THR A 25 28.25 -21.65 19.07
CA THR A 25 27.14 -20.79 19.48
C THR A 25 27.24 -19.36 18.93
N GLN A 26 27.44 -19.21 17.62
CA GLN A 26 27.35 -17.94 16.91
C GLN A 26 26.04 -17.90 16.13
N LEU A 27 24.92 -17.78 16.85
CA LEU A 27 23.60 -17.39 16.32
C LEU A 27 22.65 -17.02 17.48
N VAL A 28 23.15 -16.31 18.49
CA VAL A 28 22.33 -15.56 19.48
C VAL A 28 23.10 -14.31 19.89
N VAL A 29 23.45 -13.47 18.92
CA VAL A 29 23.75 -12.06 19.18
C VAL A 29 23.18 -11.26 18.01
N ALA A 30 21.86 -11.35 17.80
CA ALA A 30 21.15 -10.17 17.33
C ALA A 30 21.18 -9.20 18.51
N GLN A 31 21.70 -8.00 18.30
CA GLN A 31 21.85 -6.98 19.33
C GLN A 31 20.60 -6.90 20.20
N THR A 32 20.79 -7.06 21.51
CA THR A 32 19.89 -6.53 22.54
C THR A 32 19.95 -5.00 22.52
N SER A 33 19.69 -4.37 21.38
CA SER A 33 19.10 -3.03 21.42
C SER A 33 17.75 -3.23 22.08
N SER A 34 17.63 -2.81 23.34
CA SER A 34 16.35 -2.81 24.05
C SER A 34 15.29 -2.22 23.12
N LEU A 35 14.21 -2.96 22.87
CA LEU A 35 13.07 -2.45 22.12
C LEU A 35 12.66 -1.09 22.70
N ALA A 36 12.49 -0.09 21.83
CA ALA A 36 12.23 1.29 22.22
C ALA A 36 10.87 1.75 21.68
N SER A 37 10.34 2.85 22.22
CA SER A 37 9.11 3.48 21.71
C SER A 37 9.28 3.96 20.26
N LEU A 38 8.20 3.98 19.48
CA LEU A 38 8.23 4.47 18.08
C LEU A 38 8.66 5.93 17.98
N LYS A 39 8.50 6.72 19.05
CA LYS A 39 9.02 8.09 19.15
C LYS A 39 10.54 8.18 18.95
N THR A 40 11.26 7.07 19.09
CA THR A 40 12.73 7.00 18.88
C THR A 40 13.13 6.70 17.45
N VAL A 41 12.20 6.26 16.60
CA VAL A 41 12.44 5.98 15.19
C VAL A 41 12.23 7.27 14.40
N SER A 42 13.25 7.68 13.64
CA SER A 42 13.13 8.85 12.77
C SER A 42 12.22 8.53 11.59
N ILE A 43 11.33 9.47 11.25
CA ILE A 43 10.49 9.37 10.06
C ILE A 43 11.41 9.44 8.82
N PRO A 44 11.41 8.42 7.94
CA PRO A 44 12.24 8.42 6.74
C PRO A 44 11.86 9.57 5.80
N GLU A 45 12.86 10.28 5.30
CA GLU A 45 12.69 11.41 4.36
C GLU A 45 13.72 11.32 3.22
N PRO A 46 13.40 11.78 2.00
CA PRO A 46 14.38 11.87 0.93
C PRO A 46 15.41 12.97 1.20
N ASP A 47 16.70 12.68 1.02
CA ASP A 47 17.78 13.66 1.27
C ASP A 47 17.70 14.91 0.39
N ASN A 48 17.10 14.79 -0.79
CA ASN A 48 16.94 15.86 -1.79
C ASN A 48 15.51 16.41 -1.86
N ILE A 49 14.71 16.27 -0.79
CA ILE A 49 13.33 16.73 -0.79
C ILE A 49 13.19 18.26 -0.99
N ASP A 50 14.17 19.03 -0.50
CA ASP A 50 14.19 20.51 -0.58
C ASP A 50 14.35 21.04 -2.01
N ASP A 51 14.83 20.21 -2.95
CA ASP A 51 14.86 20.53 -4.39
C ASP A 51 13.44 20.63 -4.98
N PHE A 52 12.45 20.07 -4.29
CA PHE A 52 11.06 19.98 -4.73
C PHE A 52 10.13 20.78 -3.81
N ILE A 53 10.18 20.51 -2.52
CA ILE A 53 9.33 21.13 -1.51
C ILE A 53 10.04 22.36 -0.95
N ARG A 54 9.38 23.52 -1.01
CA ARG A 54 9.88 24.76 -0.40
C ARG A 54 9.28 25.04 0.98
N ASP A 55 8.07 24.51 1.23
CA ASP A 55 7.33 24.67 2.49
C ASP A 55 6.62 23.35 2.82
N LYS A 56 7.15 22.64 3.81
CA LYS A 56 6.64 21.34 4.25
C LYS A 56 5.24 21.42 4.84
N THR A 57 4.91 22.50 5.56
CA THR A 57 3.56 22.69 6.12
C THR A 57 2.52 22.88 5.02
N ALA A 58 2.85 23.67 3.99
CA ALA A 58 2.00 23.81 2.82
C ALA A 58 1.87 22.49 2.04
N ALA A 59 2.94 21.70 1.92
CA ALA A 59 2.90 20.39 1.29
C ALA A 59 2.01 19.40 2.06
N ILE A 60 2.08 19.37 3.40
CA ILE A 60 1.18 18.56 4.25
C ILE A 60 -0.28 18.98 4.06
N ALA A 61 -0.58 20.29 4.06
CA ALA A 61 -1.93 20.78 3.85
C ALA A 61 -2.47 20.37 2.46
N LEU A 62 -1.67 20.53 1.40
CA LEU A 62 -2.04 20.07 0.06
C LEU A 62 -2.22 18.55 0.02
N GLY A 63 -1.37 17.79 0.72
CA GLY A 63 -1.47 16.33 0.81
C GLY A 63 -2.78 15.88 1.44
N LYS A 64 -3.15 16.50 2.56
CA LYS A 64 -4.44 16.23 3.22
C LYS A 64 -5.62 16.60 2.33
N VAL A 65 -5.54 17.70 1.57
CA VAL A 65 -6.56 18.01 0.56
C VAL A 65 -6.68 16.88 -0.47
N LEU A 66 -5.57 16.50 -1.11
CA LEU A 66 -5.58 15.52 -2.19
C LEU A 66 -5.97 14.11 -1.75
N PHE A 67 -5.60 13.71 -0.54
CA PHE A 67 -5.98 12.42 0.03
C PHE A 67 -7.48 12.31 0.28
N TRP A 68 -8.11 13.41 0.71
CA TRP A 68 -9.51 13.44 1.11
C TRP A 68 -10.47 13.92 0.01
N ASP A 69 -10.02 14.65 -1.02
CA ASP A 69 -10.93 15.28 -1.99
C ASP A 69 -11.60 14.27 -2.94
N MET A 70 -12.92 14.13 -2.80
CA MET A 70 -13.76 13.25 -3.63
C MET A 70 -13.73 13.61 -5.12
N GLN A 71 -13.32 14.84 -5.45
CA GLN A 71 -13.25 15.33 -6.83
C GLN A 71 -12.02 14.79 -7.59
N VAL A 72 -11.10 14.08 -6.92
CA VAL A 72 -9.97 13.40 -7.58
C VAL A 72 -10.47 12.26 -8.48
N GLY A 73 -11.42 11.46 -7.97
CA GLY A 73 -12.02 10.36 -8.72
C GLY A 73 -12.78 10.81 -9.98
N SER A 74 -12.89 9.93 -10.96
CA SER A 74 -13.60 10.18 -12.21
C SER A 74 -15.10 10.37 -12.01
N ASP A 75 -15.68 9.77 -10.97
CA ASP A 75 -17.09 9.91 -10.61
C ASP A 75 -17.36 11.07 -9.63
N GLY A 76 -16.31 11.80 -9.22
CA GLY A 76 -16.42 12.87 -8.24
C GLY A 76 -16.89 12.40 -6.85
N ILE A 77 -16.81 11.10 -6.55
CA ILE A 77 -17.21 10.49 -5.28
C ILE A 77 -16.01 9.81 -4.62
N GLN A 78 -15.18 9.09 -5.37
CA GLN A 78 -14.06 8.34 -4.81
C GLN A 78 -12.83 9.21 -4.53
N ALA A 79 -12.27 9.05 -3.32
CA ALA A 79 -11.00 9.60 -2.87
C ALA A 79 -10.10 8.50 -2.29
N CYS A 80 -8.84 8.81 -1.96
CA CYS A 80 -7.99 7.86 -1.24
C CYS A 80 -8.63 7.55 0.12
N ALA A 81 -9.15 8.58 0.79
CA ALA A 81 -9.86 8.44 2.05
C ALA A 81 -11.09 7.52 1.98
N SER A 82 -11.75 7.35 0.82
CA SER A 82 -12.93 6.48 0.70
C SER A 82 -12.62 5.00 1.05
N CYS A 83 -11.36 4.59 0.89
CA CYS A 83 -10.87 3.26 1.26
C CYS A 83 -10.12 3.24 2.60
N HIS A 84 -9.80 4.40 3.17
CA HIS A 84 -8.86 4.54 4.30
C HIS A 84 -9.40 5.37 5.49
N PHE A 85 -10.70 5.68 5.51
CA PHE A 85 -11.32 6.56 6.51
C PHE A 85 -11.35 5.96 7.93
N HIS A 86 -11.23 4.63 8.08
CA HIS A 86 -11.40 3.94 9.34
C HIS A 86 -10.08 3.38 9.88
N GLY A 87 -9.39 4.11 10.77
CA GLY A 87 -8.08 3.67 11.28
C GLY A 87 -7.02 3.50 10.17
N GLY A 88 -7.18 4.23 9.07
CA GLY A 88 -6.37 4.08 7.87
C GLY A 88 -6.78 2.92 6.95
N ALA A 89 -7.84 2.18 7.26
CA ALA A 89 -8.34 1.03 6.51
C ALA A 89 -9.85 1.19 6.17
N ASP A 90 -10.47 0.12 5.71
CA ASP A 90 -11.89 0.06 5.35
C ASP A 90 -12.63 -0.94 6.24
N ASN A 91 -13.67 -0.47 6.94
CA ASN A 91 -14.50 -1.30 7.80
C ASN A 91 -15.92 -1.52 7.25
N ARG A 92 -16.19 -1.16 5.99
CA ARG A 92 -17.49 -1.40 5.36
C ARG A 92 -17.66 -2.90 5.09
N SER A 93 -18.92 -3.34 5.04
CA SER A 93 -19.28 -4.77 4.84
C SER A 93 -20.33 -4.98 3.75
N LYS A 94 -20.87 -3.91 3.18
CA LYS A 94 -21.83 -3.92 2.09
C LYS A 94 -21.10 -3.68 0.77
N ASN A 95 -21.33 -4.54 -0.22
CA ASN A 95 -20.66 -4.49 -1.53
C ASN A 95 -19.12 -4.48 -1.43
N GLN A 96 -18.55 -5.37 -0.63
CA GLN A 96 -17.09 -5.43 -0.40
C GLN A 96 -16.46 -6.74 -0.87
N ILE A 97 -17.12 -7.51 -1.74
CA ILE A 97 -16.60 -8.80 -2.21
C ILE A 97 -16.08 -8.68 -3.64
N ASN A 98 -14.88 -9.22 -3.89
CA ASN A 98 -14.33 -9.50 -5.20
C ASN A 98 -14.17 -11.03 -5.38
N PRO A 99 -14.56 -11.63 -6.51
CA PRO A 99 -14.58 -13.10 -6.69
C PRO A 99 -13.21 -13.75 -6.95
N GLY A 100 -12.09 -13.02 -6.84
CA GLY A 100 -10.75 -13.58 -7.06
C GLY A 100 -10.18 -13.31 -8.45
N LEU A 101 -10.29 -12.06 -8.93
CA LEU A 101 -9.88 -11.67 -10.29
C LEU A 101 -8.37 -11.81 -10.58
N LEU A 102 -7.53 -11.98 -9.56
CA LEU A 102 -6.08 -12.13 -9.71
C LEU A 102 -5.62 -13.56 -9.97
N GLN A 103 -6.54 -14.52 -10.09
CA GLN A 103 -6.21 -15.91 -10.34
C GLN A 103 -5.47 -16.09 -11.68
N VAL A 104 -4.50 -16.99 -11.68
CA VAL A 104 -3.67 -17.37 -12.83
C VAL A 104 -3.61 -18.89 -13.02
N ASN A 105 -3.30 -19.31 -14.24
CA ASN A 105 -2.96 -20.70 -14.54
C ASN A 105 -1.55 -21.05 -14.02
N ALA A 106 -1.20 -22.34 -14.04
CA ALA A 106 0.13 -22.81 -13.64
C ALA A 106 1.27 -22.23 -14.52
N ASP A 107 0.96 -21.83 -15.76
CA ASP A 107 1.90 -21.13 -16.66
C ASP A 107 1.91 -19.61 -16.45
N ARG A 108 1.22 -19.12 -15.41
CA ARG A 108 1.03 -17.71 -15.03
C ARG A 108 0.21 -16.88 -16.02
N SER A 109 -0.46 -17.50 -17.00
CA SER A 109 -1.44 -16.78 -17.82
C SER A 109 -2.66 -16.39 -16.97
N PRO A 110 -3.28 -15.21 -17.19
CA PRO A 110 -4.47 -14.78 -16.46
C PRO A 110 -5.61 -15.80 -16.57
N ASN A 111 -6.27 -16.08 -15.45
CA ASN A 111 -7.42 -16.97 -15.34
C ASN A 111 -8.35 -16.45 -14.23
N ALA A 112 -8.85 -15.22 -14.39
CA ALA A 112 -9.67 -14.55 -13.39
C ALA A 112 -10.90 -15.40 -13.02
N ASP A 113 -11.13 -15.59 -11.71
CA ASP A 113 -12.39 -16.14 -11.22
C ASP A 113 -13.44 -15.02 -11.17
N THR A 114 -14.57 -15.27 -11.80
CA THR A 114 -15.70 -14.34 -11.88
C THR A 114 -16.91 -14.81 -11.07
N THR A 115 -16.76 -15.87 -10.27
CA THR A 115 -17.85 -16.49 -9.52
C THR A 115 -17.75 -16.10 -8.04
N PHE A 116 -18.79 -15.47 -7.51
CA PHE A 116 -18.85 -15.12 -6.08
C PHE A 116 -19.20 -16.36 -5.24
N ASN A 117 -18.23 -16.83 -4.45
CA ASN A 117 -18.44 -17.97 -3.56
C ASN A 117 -19.09 -17.57 -2.24
N THR A 118 -18.76 -16.37 -1.74
CA THR A 118 -19.32 -15.78 -0.53
C THR A 118 -20.53 -14.91 -0.88
N GLY A 119 -21.67 -15.16 -0.25
CA GLY A 119 -22.89 -14.34 -0.42
C GLY A 119 -23.62 -14.48 -1.77
N GLY A 120 -22.97 -15.06 -2.78
CA GLY A 120 -23.54 -15.45 -4.07
C GLY A 120 -23.63 -14.33 -5.12
N GLY A 121 -23.09 -13.14 -4.87
CA GLY A 121 -23.05 -12.06 -5.85
C GLY A 121 -22.58 -10.73 -5.30
N ALA A 122 -22.38 -9.75 -6.19
CA ALA A 122 -22.05 -8.38 -5.83
C ALA A 122 -23.16 -7.72 -4.99
N ASN A 123 -22.85 -6.63 -4.30
CA ASN A 123 -23.76 -5.94 -3.37
C ASN A 123 -24.30 -6.80 -2.20
N TYR A 124 -23.68 -7.95 -1.91
CA TYR A 124 -23.96 -8.71 -0.70
C TYR A 124 -23.57 -7.95 0.58
N GLN A 125 -24.27 -8.24 1.68
CA GLN A 125 -23.99 -7.74 3.02
C GLN A 125 -23.26 -8.85 3.77
N LEU A 126 -21.95 -8.68 3.99
CA LEU A 126 -21.13 -9.63 4.75
C LEU A 126 -21.62 -9.72 6.20
N LYS A 127 -21.50 -10.93 6.75
CA LYS A 127 -21.95 -11.31 8.09
C LYS A 127 -20.87 -12.10 8.82
N PRO A 128 -20.93 -12.19 10.17
CA PRO A 128 -19.94 -12.95 10.92
C PRO A 128 -19.80 -14.41 10.50
N GLU A 129 -20.89 -15.06 10.09
CA GLU A 129 -20.91 -16.47 9.68
C GLU A 129 -20.17 -16.76 8.36
N ASP A 130 -19.96 -15.74 7.52
CA ASP A 130 -19.21 -15.84 6.26
C ASP A 130 -17.71 -16.04 6.53
N TYR A 131 -17.25 -15.77 7.76
CA TYR A 131 -15.87 -15.90 8.17
C TYR A 131 -15.58 -17.19 8.98
N PRO A 132 -14.31 -17.62 9.00
CA PRO A 132 -13.27 -17.27 8.03
C PRO A 132 -13.59 -17.84 6.64
N PHE A 133 -13.03 -17.26 5.58
CA PHE A 133 -13.25 -17.73 4.20
C PHE A 133 -12.72 -19.16 3.96
N HIS A 134 -11.70 -19.57 4.72
CA HIS A 134 -11.27 -20.96 4.81
C HIS A 134 -11.69 -21.53 6.18
N LYS A 135 -12.83 -22.24 6.22
CA LYS A 135 -13.43 -22.71 7.46
C LYS A 135 -13.15 -24.19 7.68
N LEU A 136 -12.49 -24.49 8.79
CA LEU A 136 -12.11 -25.84 9.19
C LEU A 136 -13.07 -26.40 10.24
N ALA A 137 -13.27 -27.73 10.25
CA ALA A 137 -14.07 -28.41 11.27
C ALA A 137 -13.41 -28.35 12.66
N ASP A 138 -12.06 -28.42 12.69
CA ASP A 138 -11.26 -28.09 13.85
C ASP A 138 -10.35 -26.88 13.49
N PRO A 139 -10.65 -25.67 13.98
CA PRO A 139 -9.86 -24.46 13.72
C PRO A 139 -8.40 -24.55 14.19
N SER A 140 -8.05 -25.53 15.03
CA SER A 140 -6.69 -25.74 15.54
C SER A 140 -5.88 -26.74 14.72
N ASP A 141 -6.49 -27.46 13.79
CA ASP A 141 -5.84 -28.45 12.93
C ASP A 141 -6.09 -28.15 11.45
N ARG A 142 -5.04 -27.68 10.77
CA ARG A 142 -5.05 -27.42 9.31
C ARG A 142 -5.31 -28.66 8.46
N LEU A 143 -5.21 -29.87 9.02
CA LEU A 143 -5.50 -31.12 8.33
C LEU A 143 -6.94 -31.60 8.56
N SER A 144 -7.72 -30.88 9.37
CA SER A 144 -9.13 -31.20 9.59
C SER A 144 -9.97 -30.96 8.32
N SER A 145 -11.18 -31.52 8.28
CA SER A 145 -12.06 -31.37 7.12
C SER A 145 -12.47 -29.91 6.93
N VAL A 146 -12.39 -29.44 5.68
CA VAL A 146 -12.88 -28.12 5.27
C VAL A 146 -14.42 -28.13 5.26
N LEU A 147 -15.03 -27.20 5.99
CA LEU A 147 -16.47 -26.98 6.05
C LEU A 147 -16.96 -26.04 4.94
N SER A 148 -16.18 -25.01 4.63
CA SER A 148 -16.39 -24.09 3.52
C SER A 148 -15.05 -23.49 3.08
N ASP A 149 -14.91 -23.20 1.79
CA ASP A 149 -13.73 -22.55 1.22
C ASP A 149 -14.17 -21.51 0.19
N SER A 150 -13.58 -20.32 0.26
CA SER A 150 -13.80 -19.23 -0.68
C SER A 150 -12.46 -18.56 -1.00
N ASN A 151 -12.19 -18.37 -2.29
CA ASN A 151 -11.10 -17.55 -2.82
C ASN A 151 -11.51 -16.08 -2.97
N ASP A 152 -12.75 -15.73 -2.63
CA ASP A 152 -13.20 -14.35 -2.64
C ASP A 152 -12.33 -13.47 -1.74
N VAL A 153 -12.34 -12.17 -2.03
CA VAL A 153 -11.60 -11.15 -1.30
C VAL A 153 -12.56 -10.13 -0.73
N THR A 154 -12.44 -9.82 0.57
CA THR A 154 -13.10 -8.66 1.16
C THR A 154 -12.22 -7.42 1.01
N SER A 155 -12.67 -6.42 0.26
CA SER A 155 -11.93 -5.17 0.03
C SER A 155 -12.85 -3.99 -0.30
N SER A 156 -12.27 -2.79 -0.40
CA SER A 156 -12.91 -1.54 -0.73
C SER A 156 -13.59 -1.53 -2.10
N GLN A 157 -14.83 -1.06 -2.14
CA GLN A 157 -15.49 -0.65 -3.37
C GLN A 157 -14.91 0.65 -3.92
N GLY A 158 -14.74 0.69 -5.23
CA GLY A 158 -14.27 1.82 -6.00
C GLY A 158 -15.31 2.37 -6.96
N VAL A 159 -14.98 2.48 -8.25
CA VAL A 159 -15.85 3.10 -9.26
C VAL A 159 -16.63 2.08 -10.08
N PHE A 160 -17.72 2.54 -10.73
CA PHE A 160 -18.38 1.79 -11.80
C PHE A 160 -17.44 1.62 -13.00
N LYS A 161 -17.66 0.56 -13.78
CA LYS A 161 -16.90 0.34 -15.01
C LYS A 161 -17.31 1.35 -16.09
N ALA A 162 -16.34 2.10 -16.59
CA ALA A 162 -16.53 3.09 -17.63
C ALA A 162 -15.22 3.35 -18.39
N ASN A 163 -15.31 3.81 -19.63
CA ASN A 163 -14.20 4.32 -20.41
C ASN A 163 -14.12 5.84 -20.25
N PHE A 164 -12.92 6.35 -20.02
CA PHE A 164 -12.67 7.77 -19.94
C PHE A 164 -12.70 8.40 -21.34
N ILE A 165 -13.42 9.51 -21.49
CA ILE A 165 -13.42 10.32 -22.73
C ILE A 165 -12.54 11.55 -22.54
N ASP A 166 -12.89 12.40 -21.57
CA ASP A 166 -12.13 13.60 -21.24
C ASP A 166 -12.49 14.13 -19.85
N ILE A 167 -11.77 15.13 -19.36
CA ILE A 167 -12.22 15.92 -18.21
C ILE A 167 -13.21 17.01 -18.65
N VAL A 168 -14.06 17.47 -17.73
CA VAL A 168 -14.89 18.67 -17.92
C VAL A 168 -14.38 19.75 -16.96
N PRO A 169 -13.66 20.79 -17.45
CA PRO A 169 -13.15 21.85 -16.57
C PRO A 169 -14.28 22.51 -15.76
N GLY A 170 -14.07 22.61 -14.45
CA GLY A 170 -15.06 23.12 -13.49
C GLY A 170 -16.05 22.06 -12.98
N ASP A 171 -15.97 20.83 -13.46
CA ASP A 171 -16.78 19.71 -13.01
C ASP A 171 -15.95 18.70 -12.19
N ALA A 172 -16.58 18.15 -11.16
CA ALA A 172 -16.02 17.10 -10.34
C ALA A 172 -16.10 15.72 -11.02
N GLU A 173 -16.99 15.56 -12.00
CA GLU A 173 -17.10 14.33 -12.79
C GLU A 173 -16.28 14.44 -14.08
N ASP A 174 -15.60 13.35 -14.41
CA ASP A 174 -15.00 13.19 -15.73
C ASP A 174 -16.11 12.90 -16.75
N LYS A 175 -15.88 13.27 -18.01
CA LYS A 175 -16.72 12.79 -19.10
C LYS A 175 -16.32 11.35 -19.42
N VAL A 176 -17.27 10.43 -19.26
CA VAL A 176 -17.05 8.99 -19.44
C VAL A 176 -18.10 8.38 -20.36
N GLU A 177 -17.76 7.22 -20.91
CA GLU A 177 -18.69 6.29 -21.57
C GLU A 177 -18.87 5.08 -20.65
N GLN A 178 -20.07 4.87 -20.14
CA GLN A 178 -20.37 3.71 -19.29
C GLN A 178 -20.14 2.41 -20.05
N GLN A 179 -19.67 1.38 -19.35
CA GLN A 179 -19.42 0.05 -19.90
C GLN A 179 -20.16 -0.99 -19.07
N GLU A 180 -20.58 -2.07 -19.72
CA GLU A 180 -21.12 -3.24 -19.03
C GLU A 180 -20.03 -3.96 -18.22
N ASP A 181 -20.36 -4.36 -17.00
CA ASP A 181 -19.52 -5.18 -16.13
C ASP A 181 -20.14 -6.57 -15.93
N PRO A 182 -19.61 -7.62 -16.58
CA PRO A 182 -20.16 -8.96 -16.45
C PRO A 182 -19.97 -9.56 -15.05
N VAL A 183 -19.13 -8.97 -14.21
CA VAL A 183 -18.83 -9.45 -12.86
C VAL A 183 -19.58 -8.63 -11.82
N PHE A 184 -19.49 -7.30 -11.90
CA PHE A 184 -20.06 -6.39 -10.91
C PHE A 184 -21.41 -5.83 -11.36
N ASN A 185 -22.41 -6.72 -11.49
CA ASN A 185 -23.79 -6.35 -11.76
C ASN A 185 -24.77 -7.16 -10.88
N VAL A 186 -26.00 -6.67 -10.78
CA VAL A 186 -27.15 -7.38 -10.21
C VAL A 186 -28.29 -7.31 -11.22
N HIS A 187 -28.53 -8.40 -11.94
CA HIS A 187 -29.54 -8.49 -13.01
C HIS A 187 -29.39 -7.38 -14.07
N ASP A 188 -28.20 -7.28 -14.67
CA ASP A 188 -27.85 -6.29 -15.70
C ASP A 188 -27.84 -4.82 -15.22
N ILE A 189 -27.96 -4.59 -13.91
CA ILE A 189 -27.74 -3.28 -13.29
C ILE A 189 -26.33 -3.24 -12.71
N GLU A 190 -25.50 -2.33 -13.20
CA GLU A 190 -24.11 -2.19 -12.81
C GLU A 190 -23.98 -1.76 -11.34
N VAL A 191 -23.08 -2.39 -10.58
CA VAL A 191 -22.74 -1.97 -9.21
C VAL A 191 -21.27 -1.55 -9.15
N ARG A 192 -20.87 -0.89 -8.06
CA ARG A 192 -19.47 -0.46 -7.90
C ARG A 192 -18.53 -1.67 -7.85
N ARG A 193 -17.42 -1.59 -8.59
CA ARG A 193 -16.37 -2.61 -8.58
C ARG A 193 -15.67 -2.67 -7.23
N VAL A 194 -15.20 -3.85 -6.85
CA VAL A 194 -14.47 -4.09 -5.60
C VAL A 194 -13.03 -4.48 -5.91
N GLN A 195 -12.09 -3.92 -5.16
CA GLN A 195 -10.67 -4.19 -5.29
C GLN A 195 -10.32 -5.67 -5.06
N SER A 196 -9.30 -6.18 -5.76
CA SER A 196 -8.91 -7.60 -5.71
C SER A 196 -7.96 -7.95 -4.56
N ARG A 197 -7.61 -6.99 -3.71
CA ARG A 197 -6.88 -7.21 -2.44
C ARG A 197 -7.47 -6.31 -1.38
N ASN A 198 -7.57 -6.79 -0.15
CA ASN A 198 -7.99 -6.03 1.01
C ASN A 198 -7.15 -4.76 1.18
N THR A 199 -7.78 -3.69 1.63
CA THR A 199 -7.12 -2.38 1.78
C THR A 199 -6.23 -2.34 3.03
N PRO A 200 -4.89 -2.23 2.88
CA PRO A 200 -4.00 -2.13 4.04
C PRO A 200 -4.12 -0.77 4.73
N THR A 201 -3.77 -0.69 6.02
CA THR A 201 -3.73 0.60 6.72
C THR A 201 -2.66 1.54 6.18
N VAL A 202 -2.98 2.84 6.06
CA VAL A 202 -2.02 3.91 5.75
C VAL A 202 -1.32 4.50 6.98
N ILE A 203 -1.79 4.18 8.19
CA ILE A 203 -1.15 4.66 9.43
C ILE A 203 0.20 3.94 9.60
N ASN A 204 1.24 4.70 9.94
CA ASN A 204 2.63 4.24 9.98
C ASN A 204 3.19 3.74 8.63
N ALA A 205 2.49 3.90 7.50
CA ALA A 205 2.95 3.42 6.21
C ALA A 205 4.25 4.08 5.73
N VAL A 206 4.59 5.26 6.28
CA VAL A 206 5.87 5.95 6.03
C VAL A 206 7.10 5.12 6.37
N PHE A 207 6.98 4.15 7.28
CA PHE A 207 8.10 3.28 7.63
C PHE A 207 8.29 2.13 6.65
N ASN A 208 7.33 1.83 5.76
CA ASN A 208 7.44 0.72 4.81
C ASN A 208 8.46 1.05 3.70
N PHE A 209 9.35 0.09 3.40
CA PHE A 209 10.30 0.24 2.29
C PHE A 209 9.59 0.20 0.92
N ARG A 210 8.61 -0.71 0.75
CA ARG A 210 7.70 -0.72 -0.41
C ARG A 210 6.26 -0.76 0.09
N ASN A 211 5.35 -0.07 -0.59
CA ASN A 211 3.92 -0.06 -0.26
C ASN A 211 3.11 -0.97 -1.18
N PHE A 212 1.82 -1.14 -0.85
CA PHE A 212 0.93 -2.22 -1.30
C PHE A 212 1.32 -3.61 -0.80
N TRP A 213 0.35 -4.54 -0.83
CA TRP A 213 0.55 -5.93 -0.41
C TRP A 213 1.58 -6.67 -1.28
N ASP A 214 1.59 -6.40 -2.57
CA ASP A 214 2.51 -6.97 -3.57
C ASP A 214 3.82 -6.19 -3.73
N GLY A 215 3.98 -5.08 -3.01
CA GLY A 215 5.19 -4.27 -3.03
C GLY A 215 5.41 -3.47 -4.31
N ARG A 216 4.39 -3.30 -5.16
CA ARG A 216 4.55 -2.62 -6.45
C ARG A 216 4.93 -1.14 -6.33
N ALA A 217 4.57 -0.46 -5.23
CA ALA A 217 4.98 0.92 -4.98
C ALA A 217 6.42 0.97 -4.46
N GLN A 218 7.34 1.40 -5.34
CA GLN A 218 8.78 1.39 -5.09
C GLN A 218 9.24 2.44 -4.07
N ASN A 219 10.28 2.12 -3.30
CA ASN A 219 10.95 3.05 -2.38
C ASN A 219 11.48 4.31 -3.07
N ILE A 220 11.80 4.21 -4.35
CA ILE A 220 12.35 5.30 -5.14
C ILE A 220 11.25 5.86 -6.03
N PHE A 221 10.75 7.06 -5.72
CA PHE A 221 9.72 7.70 -6.53
C PHE A 221 10.32 8.38 -7.76
N ASN A 222 9.69 8.20 -8.92
CA ASN A 222 10.13 8.75 -10.21
C ASN A 222 9.37 10.01 -10.67
N GLY A 223 8.47 10.54 -9.85
CA GLY A 223 7.68 11.75 -10.16
C GLY A 223 6.43 11.49 -11.01
N VAL A 224 6.23 10.28 -11.53
CA VAL A 224 5.19 9.99 -12.53
C VAL A 224 4.27 8.86 -12.09
N ASN A 225 4.82 7.70 -11.70
CA ASN A 225 4.10 6.43 -11.52
C ASN A 225 4.74 5.59 -10.38
N PRO A 226 4.13 4.47 -9.93
CA PRO A 226 4.62 3.71 -8.78
C PRO A 226 5.91 2.90 -9.02
N LEU A 227 6.36 2.78 -10.28
CA LEU A 227 7.37 1.81 -10.71
C LEU A 227 8.82 2.24 -10.43
N GLY A 228 9.04 3.49 -10.02
CA GLY A 228 10.37 3.98 -9.69
C GLY A 228 11.37 3.77 -10.85
N PRO A 229 12.60 3.28 -10.58
CA PRO A 229 13.61 3.01 -11.59
C PRO A 229 13.27 1.93 -12.62
N ARG A 230 12.24 1.10 -12.38
CA ARG A 230 11.78 0.10 -13.36
C ARG A 230 11.28 0.78 -14.63
N ASP A 231 10.65 1.94 -14.48
CA ASP A 231 10.41 2.86 -15.58
C ASP A 231 11.62 3.78 -15.78
N SER A 232 12.59 3.30 -16.57
CA SER A 232 13.79 4.07 -16.93
C SER A 232 13.50 5.33 -17.77
N GLN A 233 12.28 5.47 -18.27
CA GLN A 233 11.89 6.54 -19.16
C GLN A 233 10.93 7.56 -18.51
N ALA A 234 10.61 7.40 -17.23
CA ALA A 234 9.85 8.37 -16.46
C ALA A 234 10.61 9.71 -16.36
N PHE A 235 9.91 10.81 -16.68
CA PHE A 235 10.44 12.16 -16.51
C PHE A 235 9.34 13.15 -16.17
N VAL A 236 9.74 14.24 -15.51
CA VAL A 236 8.93 15.44 -15.31
C VAL A 236 9.58 16.62 -16.05
N LEU A 237 8.90 17.76 -16.13
CA LEU A 237 9.44 18.96 -16.77
C LEU A 237 9.86 20.00 -15.73
N GLN A 238 11.05 20.57 -15.89
CA GLN A 238 11.56 21.65 -15.05
C GLN A 238 11.71 22.92 -15.89
N ALA A 239 11.29 24.06 -15.36
CA ALA A 239 11.54 25.36 -15.95
C ALA A 239 12.94 25.86 -15.57
N ASN A 240 13.83 25.99 -16.56
CA ASN A 240 15.15 26.64 -16.43
C ASN A 240 15.10 28.14 -16.75
N GLY A 241 13.90 28.64 -17.03
CA GLY A 241 13.58 30.02 -17.33
C GLY A 241 12.11 30.11 -17.77
N PRO A 242 11.57 31.32 -17.95
CA PRO A 242 10.17 31.49 -18.32
C PRO A 242 9.80 30.85 -19.67
N ASN A 243 10.78 30.70 -20.58
CA ASN A 243 10.55 30.18 -21.94
C ASN A 243 11.43 28.97 -22.27
N GLN A 244 11.91 28.23 -21.25
CA GLN A 244 12.75 27.06 -21.45
C GLN A 244 12.37 25.97 -20.45
N LEU A 245 12.12 24.77 -20.94
CA LEU A 245 11.87 23.57 -20.16
C LEU A 245 13.04 22.59 -20.30
N LYS A 246 13.18 21.71 -19.32
CA LYS A 246 14.14 20.60 -19.34
C LYS A 246 13.42 19.35 -18.87
N GLN A 247 13.63 18.22 -19.55
CA GLN A 247 13.22 16.93 -19.04
C GLN A 247 14.13 16.51 -17.88
N VAL A 248 13.55 16.09 -16.77
CA VAL A 248 14.29 15.67 -15.57
C VAL A 248 13.80 14.31 -15.11
N GLN A 249 14.71 13.36 -14.96
CA GLN A 249 14.45 12.12 -14.23
C GLN A 249 14.46 12.41 -12.74
N VAL A 250 13.35 12.15 -12.07
CA VAL A 250 13.26 12.25 -10.61
C VAL A 250 13.65 10.91 -10.00
N ARG A 251 14.45 10.95 -8.94
CA ARG A 251 14.75 9.80 -8.09
C ARG A 251 14.78 10.29 -6.65
N LEU A 252 13.72 9.96 -5.91
CA LEU A 252 13.57 10.30 -4.50
C LEU A 252 13.54 8.99 -3.70
N ASN A 253 14.59 8.71 -2.94
CA ASN A 253 14.63 7.56 -2.03
C ASN A 253 13.71 7.80 -0.83
N ASN A 254 13.27 6.74 -0.15
CA ASN A 254 12.34 6.84 1.00
C ASN A 254 11.01 7.53 0.61
N SER A 255 10.53 7.23 -0.60
CA SER A 255 9.32 7.80 -1.20
C SER A 255 8.34 6.74 -1.70
N SER A 256 8.27 5.60 -1.01
CA SER A 256 7.27 4.56 -1.28
C SER A 256 5.83 5.09 -1.16
N LEU A 257 5.57 6.06 -0.27
CA LEU A 257 4.27 6.73 -0.16
C LEU A 257 3.94 7.57 -1.40
N ALA A 258 4.89 8.34 -1.94
CA ALA A 258 4.64 9.10 -3.16
C ALA A 258 4.41 8.18 -4.37
N SER A 259 5.17 7.08 -4.46
CA SER A 259 4.93 6.01 -5.44
C SER A 259 3.53 5.42 -5.31
N GLN A 260 3.09 5.12 -4.08
CA GLN A 260 1.76 4.58 -3.81
C GLN A 260 0.65 5.56 -4.19
N ALA A 261 0.77 6.82 -3.77
CA ALA A 261 -0.28 7.83 -3.89
C ALA A 261 -0.69 8.14 -5.33
N VAL A 262 0.21 7.96 -6.30
CA VAL A 262 -0.09 8.29 -7.71
C VAL A 262 -0.83 7.17 -8.46
N GLU A 263 -0.94 5.96 -7.91
CA GLU A 263 -1.64 4.85 -8.57
C GLU A 263 -3.17 4.97 -8.50
N PRO A 264 -3.82 5.16 -7.32
CA PRO A 264 -5.27 5.11 -7.21
C PRO A 264 -6.03 6.03 -8.18
N PRO A 265 -5.59 7.30 -8.42
CA PRO A 265 -6.27 8.20 -9.36
C PRO A 265 -6.25 7.73 -10.83
N THR A 266 -5.45 6.71 -11.16
CA THR A 266 -5.31 6.08 -12.48
C THR A 266 -5.88 4.66 -12.54
N SER A 267 -6.15 4.06 -11.39
CA SER A 267 -6.64 2.69 -11.25
C SER A 267 -8.11 2.64 -11.63
N GLU A 268 -8.42 1.76 -12.60
CA GLU A 268 -9.80 1.62 -13.07
C GLU A 268 -10.73 1.04 -12.00
N PHE A 269 -10.20 0.28 -11.04
CA PHE A 269 -11.01 -0.22 -9.94
C PHE A 269 -11.25 0.86 -8.89
N GLU A 270 -10.26 1.70 -8.59
CA GLU A 270 -10.28 2.57 -7.40
C GLU A 270 -11.00 3.89 -7.60
N GLN A 271 -10.46 4.73 -8.50
CA GLN A 271 -10.89 6.12 -8.64
C GLN A 271 -11.03 6.55 -10.10
N SER A 272 -10.68 5.71 -11.08
CA SER A 272 -10.58 6.14 -12.48
C SER A 272 -11.54 5.40 -13.40
N ALA A 273 -12.07 6.09 -14.40
CA ALA A 273 -12.54 5.38 -15.60
C ALA A 273 -11.34 4.80 -16.37
N ALA A 274 -11.53 3.67 -17.04
CA ALA A 274 -10.50 3.00 -17.84
C ALA A 274 -10.00 3.92 -18.96
N GLY A 275 -8.68 3.98 -19.17
CA GLY A 275 -8.10 4.84 -20.21
C GLY A 275 -8.01 6.33 -19.86
N ARG A 276 -8.30 6.74 -18.61
CA ARG A 276 -7.96 8.10 -18.10
C ARG A 276 -6.48 8.42 -18.30
N VAL A 277 -5.71 7.35 -18.36
CA VAL A 277 -4.30 7.32 -18.64
C VAL A 277 -4.06 6.22 -19.70
N PRO A 278 -3.35 6.48 -20.82
CA PRO A 278 -3.10 5.47 -21.84
C PRO A 278 -2.25 4.31 -21.28
N LEU A 279 -2.82 3.11 -21.20
CA LEU A 279 -2.05 1.89 -20.92
C LEU A 279 -1.39 1.39 -22.22
N PRO A 280 -0.16 0.83 -22.17
CA PRO A 280 0.37 0.05 -23.28
C PRO A 280 -0.61 -1.05 -23.68
N SER A 281 -0.77 -1.32 -24.98
CA SER A 281 -1.51 -2.51 -25.39
C SER A 281 -0.75 -3.76 -24.91
N LEU A 282 -1.29 -4.49 -23.93
CA LEU A 282 -0.74 -5.75 -23.39
C LEU A 282 -0.61 -6.87 -24.45
N THR A 283 -0.99 -6.61 -25.71
CA THR A 283 -1.01 -7.57 -26.81
C THR A 283 0.37 -7.90 -27.40
N ASN A 284 1.44 -7.18 -27.01
CA ASN A 284 2.80 -7.39 -27.53
C ASN A 284 3.84 -7.69 -26.44
N ASN A 285 3.55 -8.65 -25.53
CA ASN A 285 4.50 -9.15 -24.51
C ASN A 285 5.84 -9.68 -25.06
N ALA A 286 5.97 -9.93 -26.36
CA ALA A 286 7.21 -10.36 -26.99
C ALA A 286 8.18 -9.21 -27.32
N ALA A 287 7.71 -7.96 -27.41
CA ALA A 287 8.53 -6.83 -27.85
C ALA A 287 9.29 -6.14 -26.69
N LEU A 288 8.74 -6.13 -25.47
CA LEU A 288 9.38 -5.48 -24.31
C LEU A 288 10.51 -6.32 -23.69
N ASN A 289 10.48 -7.64 -23.86
CA ASN A 289 11.51 -8.55 -23.34
C ASN A 289 12.83 -8.54 -24.13
N ASN A 290 12.83 -7.99 -25.34
CA ASN A 290 13.98 -7.98 -26.26
C ASN A 290 14.40 -6.56 -26.68
N GLN A 291 13.86 -5.51 -26.07
CA GLN A 291 14.44 -4.18 -26.25
C GLN A 291 15.73 -4.12 -25.44
N GLU A 292 16.86 -4.12 -26.16
CA GLU A 292 18.10 -3.49 -25.72
C GLU A 292 17.74 -2.22 -24.93
N PRO A 293 18.37 -1.94 -23.78
CA PRO A 293 18.08 -0.72 -23.03
C PRO A 293 18.17 0.45 -24.01
N ILE A 294 17.02 1.06 -24.32
CA ILE A 294 16.98 2.25 -25.16
C ILE A 294 17.93 3.22 -24.45
N GLU A 295 19.05 3.51 -25.11
CA GLU A 295 20.08 4.37 -24.53
C GLU A 295 19.40 5.59 -23.92
N SER A 296 19.78 5.94 -22.70
CA SER A 296 19.33 7.13 -21.94
C SER A 296 19.53 8.48 -22.66
N SER A 297 19.82 8.48 -23.96
CA SER A 297 20.10 9.64 -24.81
C SER A 297 18.89 10.56 -25.03
N GLY A 298 17.68 10.16 -24.62
CA GLY A 298 16.46 10.96 -24.78
C GLY A 298 16.05 11.82 -23.58
N VAL A 299 16.38 11.43 -22.34
CA VAL A 299 15.94 12.14 -21.14
C VAL A 299 17.06 13.10 -20.70
N ASN A 300 16.71 14.36 -20.41
CA ASN A 300 17.58 15.55 -20.24
C ASN A 300 17.61 16.53 -21.42
N ALA A 301 16.77 16.34 -22.44
CA ALA A 301 16.60 17.32 -23.50
C ALA A 301 16.10 18.68 -22.94
N GLN A 302 16.72 19.77 -23.41
CA GLN A 302 16.15 21.10 -23.29
C GLN A 302 15.04 21.25 -24.34
N LEU A 303 13.92 21.85 -23.93
CA LEU A 303 12.75 22.07 -24.78
C LEU A 303 12.41 23.56 -24.83
N GLU A 304 12.24 24.08 -26.03
CA GLU A 304 11.82 25.43 -26.36
C GLU A 304 10.50 25.40 -27.15
N ALA A 305 9.97 26.58 -27.49
CA ALA A 305 8.74 26.66 -28.28
C ALA A 305 8.95 26.04 -29.68
N SER A 306 7.96 25.26 -30.11
CA SER A 306 7.91 24.47 -31.35
C SER A 306 8.63 23.12 -31.29
N ASP A 307 9.27 22.77 -30.18
CA ASP A 307 9.86 21.44 -30.02
C ASP A 307 8.77 20.38 -29.87
N GLN A 308 9.04 19.22 -30.46
CA GLN A 308 8.21 18.03 -30.42
C GLN A 308 8.96 16.96 -29.63
N PHE A 309 8.23 16.14 -28.88
CA PHE A 309 8.78 14.98 -28.21
C PHE A 309 7.76 13.85 -28.22
N SER A 310 8.23 12.65 -28.56
CA SER A 310 7.44 11.44 -28.37
C SER A 310 7.58 11.02 -26.91
N PRO A 311 6.50 10.97 -26.13
CA PRO A 311 6.53 10.21 -24.89
C PRO A 311 6.60 8.72 -25.24
N ASN A 312 7.27 7.95 -24.41
CA ASN A 312 6.98 6.51 -24.35
C ASN A 312 5.60 6.32 -23.72
N GLU A 313 4.94 5.19 -24.02
CA GLU A 313 3.58 4.88 -23.56
C GLU A 313 3.41 5.01 -22.04
N LEU A 314 4.47 4.85 -21.25
CA LEU A 314 4.42 4.86 -19.78
C LEU A 314 4.71 6.23 -19.14
N SER A 315 5.39 7.13 -19.83
CA SER A 315 5.50 8.55 -19.47
C SER A 315 4.19 9.32 -19.72
N LEU A 316 3.25 8.68 -20.42
CA LEU A 316 1.85 9.07 -20.47
C LEU A 316 1.08 8.60 -19.24
N LEU A 317 1.66 7.72 -18.39
CA LEU A 317 1.02 7.27 -17.16
C LEU A 317 0.82 8.36 -16.09
N GLY A 318 1.39 9.54 -16.31
CA GLY A 318 1.22 10.68 -15.41
C GLY A 318 -0.20 11.24 -15.40
N ASN A 319 -0.62 11.73 -14.24
CA ASN A 319 -1.91 12.34 -13.90
C ASN A 319 -2.13 13.72 -14.56
N LYS A 320 -1.79 13.89 -15.84
CA LYS A 320 -1.74 15.18 -16.54
C LYS A 320 -3.12 15.83 -16.64
N LYS A 321 -4.15 15.04 -16.96
CA LYS A 321 -5.54 15.54 -17.03
C LYS A 321 -6.14 15.83 -15.65
N ILE A 322 -5.70 15.12 -14.61
CA ILE A 322 -6.13 15.36 -13.22
C ILE A 322 -5.68 16.75 -12.76
N GLY A 323 -4.44 17.14 -13.06
CA GLY A 323 -3.97 18.50 -12.77
C GLY A 323 -4.91 19.56 -13.36
N LYS A 324 -5.24 19.43 -14.64
CA LYS A 324 -6.16 20.35 -15.31
C LYS A 324 -7.57 20.37 -14.68
N LYS A 325 -8.09 19.21 -14.29
CA LYS A 325 -9.36 19.09 -13.56
C LYS A 325 -9.29 19.80 -12.21
N LEU A 326 -8.39 19.38 -11.32
CA LEU A 326 -8.32 19.90 -9.96
C LEU A 326 -8.04 21.41 -9.93
N LEU A 327 -7.14 21.92 -10.77
CA LEU A 327 -6.86 23.36 -10.81
C LEU A 327 -8.04 24.22 -11.26
N SER A 328 -9.07 23.63 -11.88
CA SER A 328 -10.32 24.31 -12.22
C SER A 328 -11.40 24.25 -11.12
N LEU A 329 -11.15 23.48 -10.06
CA LEU A 329 -12.08 23.22 -8.96
C LEU A 329 -11.70 23.95 -7.68
N LYS A 330 -12.66 24.04 -6.77
CA LYS A 330 -12.42 24.44 -5.38
C LYS A 330 -11.93 23.22 -4.60
N PRO A 331 -10.78 23.29 -3.89
CA PRO A 331 -10.34 22.22 -3.00
C PRO A 331 -11.41 21.83 -1.98
N LEU A 332 -11.65 20.52 -1.84
CA LEU A 332 -12.66 19.92 -0.97
C LEU A 332 -14.07 20.49 -1.19
N GLY A 333 -14.39 20.90 -2.42
CA GLY A 333 -15.61 21.62 -2.77
C GLY A 333 -16.92 20.90 -2.45
N LYS A 334 -16.87 19.58 -2.23
CA LYS A 334 -18.00 18.73 -1.83
C LYS A 334 -18.07 18.44 -0.32
N GLN A 335 -17.11 18.90 0.46
CA GLN A 335 -16.87 18.43 1.82
C GLN A 335 -16.70 19.58 2.81
N LEU A 336 -17.24 19.42 4.01
CA LEU A 336 -16.95 20.30 5.13
C LEU A 336 -15.56 20.05 5.70
N VAL A 337 -14.91 21.12 6.17
CA VAL A 337 -13.63 21.06 6.87
C VAL A 337 -13.79 21.72 8.22
N HIS A 338 -13.56 20.98 9.31
CA HIS A 338 -13.71 21.51 10.65
C HIS A 338 -12.78 22.73 10.86
N PRO A 339 -13.24 23.84 11.50
CA PRO A 339 -12.41 25.04 11.67
C PRO A 339 -11.16 24.80 12.55
N GLU A 340 -11.20 23.76 13.40
CA GLU A 340 -10.06 23.31 14.22
C GLU A 340 -9.28 22.12 13.61
N ASP A 341 -9.51 21.76 12.35
CA ASP A 341 -8.66 20.78 11.65
C ASP A 341 -7.18 21.16 11.82
N SER A 342 -6.32 20.17 12.08
CA SER A 342 -4.92 20.36 12.45
C SER A 342 -4.09 21.02 11.35
N PHE A 343 -4.43 20.80 10.07
CA PHE A 343 -3.68 21.31 8.92
C PHE A 343 -4.51 22.22 8.02
N LEU A 344 -5.83 22.02 7.96
CA LEU A 344 -6.73 22.72 7.05
C LEU A 344 -7.61 23.78 7.72
N GLY A 345 -7.63 23.83 9.06
CA GLY A 345 -8.51 24.75 9.81
C GLY A 345 -8.36 26.22 9.38
N VAL A 346 -7.13 26.66 9.10
CA VAL A 346 -6.84 28.04 8.64
C VAL A 346 -7.38 28.35 7.24
N TYR A 347 -7.59 27.31 6.41
CA TYR A 347 -8.11 27.43 5.06
C TYR A 347 -9.61 27.12 4.98
N SER A 348 -10.20 26.57 6.04
CA SER A 348 -11.58 26.12 6.07
C SER A 348 -12.56 27.22 5.67
N ASN A 349 -13.55 26.85 4.83
CA ASN A 349 -14.68 27.70 4.47
C ASN A 349 -15.91 27.47 5.36
N TRP A 350 -15.75 26.78 6.50
CA TRP A 350 -16.82 26.48 7.46
C TRP A 350 -17.74 27.69 7.75
N PRO A 351 -19.08 27.52 7.79
CA PRO A 351 -19.82 26.25 7.69
C PRO A 351 -20.10 25.77 6.26
N GLU A 352 -19.52 26.41 5.24
CA GLU A 352 -19.73 26.03 3.84
C GLU A 352 -18.65 25.05 3.36
N PRO A 353 -18.95 24.14 2.41
CA PRO A 353 -17.96 23.22 1.84
C PRO A 353 -16.73 23.88 1.22
N GLY A 354 -15.61 23.16 1.23
CA GLY A 354 -14.34 23.50 0.60
C GLY A 354 -13.45 24.47 1.36
N LEU A 355 -12.39 24.92 0.68
CA LEU A 355 -11.39 25.83 1.23
C LEU A 355 -11.48 27.25 0.64
N LYS A 356 -10.95 28.24 1.37
CA LYS A 356 -10.81 29.65 0.96
C LYS A 356 -9.65 29.90 0.00
N VAL A 357 -8.87 28.86 -0.33
CA VAL A 357 -7.69 28.90 -1.20
C VAL A 357 -7.89 27.98 -2.40
N SER A 358 -7.16 28.22 -3.48
CA SER A 358 -7.18 27.37 -4.68
C SER A 358 -6.07 26.32 -4.65
N TYR A 359 -6.24 25.27 -5.47
CA TYR A 359 -5.18 24.28 -5.73
C TYR A 359 -3.87 24.93 -6.22
N ALA A 360 -3.97 25.89 -7.15
CA ALA A 360 -2.81 26.61 -7.65
C ALA A 360 -2.05 27.32 -6.53
N SER A 361 -2.76 27.98 -5.60
CA SER A 361 -2.12 28.64 -4.45
C SER A 361 -1.46 27.65 -3.49
N LEU A 362 -2.10 26.50 -3.23
CA LEU A 362 -1.52 25.44 -2.39
C LEU A 362 -0.25 24.84 -3.00
N ILE A 363 -0.27 24.52 -4.30
CA ILE A 363 0.90 24.00 -5.02
C ILE A 363 2.02 25.05 -5.05
N GLN A 364 1.69 26.29 -5.38
CA GLN A 364 2.67 27.37 -5.40
C GLN A 364 3.26 27.63 -4.01
N ALA A 365 2.47 27.45 -2.94
CA ALA A 365 2.95 27.56 -1.56
C ALA A 365 3.92 26.42 -1.20
N ALA A 366 3.60 25.19 -1.59
CA ALA A 366 4.34 23.99 -1.22
C ALA A 366 5.63 23.75 -2.03
N PHE A 367 5.65 24.06 -3.33
CA PHE A 367 6.71 23.59 -4.24
C PHE A 367 7.58 24.69 -4.84
N GLN A 368 8.83 24.32 -5.15
CA GLN A 368 9.80 25.22 -5.78
C GLN A 368 9.29 25.74 -7.15
N PRO A 369 9.50 27.03 -7.49
CA PRO A 369 8.94 27.64 -8.69
C PRO A 369 9.33 27.00 -10.03
N ASN A 370 10.52 26.44 -10.12
CA ASN A 370 11.01 25.73 -11.30
C ASN A 370 10.12 24.54 -11.70
N TRP A 371 9.29 23.99 -10.80
CA TRP A 371 8.39 22.88 -11.13
C TRP A 371 7.02 23.32 -11.68
N TRP A 372 6.65 24.59 -11.57
CA TRP A 372 5.30 25.05 -11.98
C TRP A 372 5.28 26.37 -12.77
N LYS A 373 6.38 27.15 -12.76
CA LYS A 373 6.45 28.49 -13.33
C LYS A 373 7.05 28.50 -14.74
N SER A 374 6.19 28.45 -15.76
CA SER A 374 6.59 28.59 -17.16
C SER A 374 5.56 29.36 -18.00
N ASN A 375 6.02 30.10 -19.00
CA ASN A 375 5.19 30.71 -20.05
C ASN A 375 4.94 29.74 -21.23
N LEU A 376 5.57 28.57 -21.21
CA LEU A 376 5.34 27.51 -22.17
C LEU A 376 4.16 26.64 -21.74
N VAL A 377 3.52 26.03 -22.72
CA VAL A 377 2.39 25.12 -22.59
C VAL A 377 2.75 23.83 -23.30
N ILE A 378 2.39 22.71 -22.69
CA ILE A 378 2.59 21.38 -23.26
C ILE A 378 1.27 20.99 -23.92
N ARG A 379 1.30 20.76 -25.23
CA ARG A 379 0.17 20.20 -25.98
C ARG A 379 0.41 18.72 -26.20
N THR A 380 -0.56 17.89 -25.84
CA THR A 380 -0.57 16.45 -26.07
C THR A 380 -1.62 16.13 -27.14
N ASP A 381 -1.24 15.40 -28.18
CA ASP A 381 -2.17 14.92 -29.20
C ASP A 381 -2.91 13.62 -28.77
N GLU A 382 -3.79 13.12 -29.63
CA GLU A 382 -4.57 11.90 -29.39
C GLU A 382 -3.72 10.62 -29.31
N ASN A 383 -2.54 10.62 -29.91
CA ASN A 383 -1.56 9.52 -29.86
C ASN A 383 -0.59 9.68 -28.67
N GLY A 384 -0.82 10.69 -27.83
CA GLY A 384 0.04 11.03 -26.70
C GLY A 384 1.26 11.88 -27.07
N ASN A 385 1.55 12.20 -28.34
CA ASN A 385 2.74 12.98 -28.68
C ASN A 385 2.68 14.38 -28.08
N GLY A 386 3.80 14.81 -27.52
CA GLY A 386 3.94 16.10 -26.86
C GLY A 386 4.56 17.15 -27.79
N SER A 387 4.07 18.37 -27.68
CA SER A 387 4.70 19.54 -28.28
C SER A 387 4.70 20.72 -27.32
N VAL A 388 5.74 21.54 -27.40
CA VAL A 388 5.89 22.73 -26.56
C VAL A 388 5.46 23.95 -27.36
N ILE A 389 4.51 24.71 -26.86
CA ILE A 389 4.03 25.94 -27.51
C ILE A 389 4.15 27.13 -26.56
N LYS A 390 4.22 28.34 -27.12
CA LYS A 390 4.00 29.55 -26.33
C LYS A 390 2.57 29.57 -25.83
N ARG A 391 2.34 30.03 -24.60
CA ARG A 391 0.99 30.17 -24.05
C ARG A 391 0.12 31.01 -24.99
N PRO A 392 -0.99 30.44 -25.51
CA PRO A 392 -1.88 31.16 -26.41
C PRO A 392 -2.66 32.24 -25.67
N ASN A 393 -3.08 33.29 -26.37
CA ASN A 393 -3.98 34.33 -25.83
C ASN A 393 -5.44 33.88 -25.87
N ARG A 394 -5.71 32.71 -25.28
CA ARG A 394 -7.04 32.11 -25.08
C ARG A 394 -6.99 31.12 -23.92
N ALA A 395 -8.14 30.67 -23.44
CA ALA A 395 -8.21 29.54 -22.52
C ALA A 395 -7.53 28.30 -23.14
N LEU A 396 -6.83 27.52 -22.32
CA LEU A 396 -6.16 26.29 -22.75
C LEU A 396 -7.19 25.18 -22.97
N THR A 397 -7.05 24.42 -24.05
CA THR A 397 -7.89 23.22 -24.31
C THR A 397 -7.53 22.09 -23.35
N THR A 398 -8.35 21.04 -23.27
CA THR A 398 -8.07 19.83 -22.46
C THR A 398 -6.78 19.10 -22.88
N SER A 399 -6.38 19.26 -24.15
CA SER A 399 -5.11 18.79 -24.70
C SER A 399 -3.90 19.71 -24.42
N GLU A 400 -4.09 20.86 -23.80
CA GLU A 400 -3.02 21.85 -23.53
C GLU A 400 -2.86 22.07 -22.03
N SER A 401 -1.70 21.76 -21.48
CA SER A 401 -1.40 21.86 -20.05
C SER A 401 -0.34 22.93 -19.77
N ALA A 402 -0.61 23.80 -18.80
CA ALA A 402 0.42 24.58 -18.15
C ALA A 402 1.38 23.66 -17.39
N LEU A 403 2.61 24.12 -17.11
CA LEU A 403 3.59 23.30 -16.39
C LEU A 403 3.08 22.77 -15.04
N ILE A 404 2.34 23.60 -14.30
CA ILE A 404 1.71 23.23 -13.02
C ILE A 404 0.69 22.08 -13.16
N GLU A 405 0.01 21.98 -14.30
CA GLU A 405 -0.95 20.91 -14.59
C GLU A 405 -0.20 19.65 -15.07
N TYR A 406 0.82 19.83 -15.91
CA TYR A 406 1.62 18.73 -16.47
C TYR A 406 2.34 17.93 -15.38
N ASN A 407 2.92 18.60 -14.39
CA ASN A 407 3.65 17.98 -13.28
C ASN A 407 2.73 17.51 -12.13
N CYS A 408 1.42 17.37 -12.36
CA CYS A 408 0.48 17.03 -11.29
C CYS A 408 0.86 15.75 -10.52
N SER A 409 1.31 14.68 -11.18
CA SER A 409 1.78 13.46 -10.48
C SER A 409 2.87 13.74 -9.45
N LEU A 410 3.84 14.61 -9.78
CA LEU A 410 4.93 14.97 -8.88
C LEU A 410 4.39 15.66 -7.62
N PHE A 411 3.52 16.65 -7.81
CA PHE A 411 2.92 17.38 -6.70
C PHE A 411 2.00 16.49 -5.87
N PHE A 412 1.22 15.63 -6.52
CA PHE A 412 0.30 14.71 -5.87
C PHE A 412 1.06 13.73 -4.99
N GLY A 413 2.02 13.00 -5.55
CA GLY A 413 2.80 12.01 -4.81
C GLY A 413 3.54 12.61 -3.63
N LEU A 414 4.25 13.72 -3.84
CA LEU A 414 5.03 14.37 -2.78
C LEU A 414 4.16 14.99 -1.68
N ALA A 415 3.04 15.61 -2.05
CA ALA A 415 2.15 16.22 -1.07
C ALA A 415 1.45 15.15 -0.23
N VAL A 416 0.92 14.09 -0.85
CA VAL A 416 0.29 12.97 -0.12
C VAL A 416 1.32 12.26 0.76
N GLN A 417 2.54 12.00 0.27
CA GLN A 417 3.63 11.50 1.11
C GLN A 417 3.88 12.41 2.32
N ALA A 418 3.94 13.73 2.13
CA ALA A 418 4.15 14.66 3.23
C ALA A 418 3.03 14.55 4.28
N TYR A 419 1.78 14.41 3.87
CA TYR A 419 0.64 14.20 4.77
C TYR A 419 0.68 12.83 5.47
N GLU A 420 0.81 11.74 4.73
CA GLU A 420 0.86 10.38 5.29
C GLU A 420 2.06 10.18 6.22
N SER A 421 3.16 10.90 6.00
CA SER A 421 4.31 10.93 6.92
C SER A 421 3.97 11.53 8.29
N THR A 422 2.84 12.24 8.42
CA THR A 422 2.35 12.73 9.72
C THR A 422 1.49 11.69 10.44
N LEU A 423 0.98 10.66 9.76
CA LEU A 423 0.06 9.66 10.31
C LEU A 423 0.81 8.58 11.10
N VAL A 424 1.55 9.03 12.13
CA VAL A 424 2.39 8.18 12.99
C VAL A 424 1.68 7.90 14.31
N SER A 425 1.51 6.62 14.60
CA SER A 425 0.89 6.09 15.81
C SER A 425 1.98 5.59 16.76
N ASP A 426 2.53 6.53 17.53
CA ASP A 426 3.67 6.38 18.44
C ASP A 426 3.34 6.60 19.93
N ASP A 427 2.05 6.57 20.31
CA ASP A 427 1.60 6.74 21.70
C ASP A 427 0.64 5.64 22.17
N THR A 428 0.91 4.40 21.76
CA THR A 428 0.17 3.22 22.22
C THR A 428 0.48 2.92 23.70
N PRO A 429 -0.37 2.16 24.41
CA PRO A 429 -0.03 1.62 25.74
C PRO A 429 1.33 0.90 25.77
N PHE A 430 1.71 0.26 24.66
CA PHE A 430 3.02 -0.38 24.51
C PHE A 430 4.18 0.64 24.45
N ASP A 431 4.06 1.72 23.67
CA ASP A 431 5.07 2.79 23.64
C ASP A 431 5.24 3.42 25.02
N GLN A 432 4.12 3.71 25.69
CA GLN A 432 4.09 4.27 27.04
C GLN A 432 4.80 3.37 28.05
N TYR A 433 4.63 2.05 27.93
CA TYR A 433 5.34 1.08 28.75
C TYR A 433 6.85 1.10 28.49
N LEU A 434 7.28 1.15 27.23
CA LEU A 434 8.70 1.29 26.86
C LEU A 434 9.31 2.63 27.30
N GLU A 435 8.49 3.67 27.43
CA GLU A 435 8.86 4.99 27.99
C GLU A 435 8.88 5.02 29.54
N GLY A 436 8.71 3.87 30.19
CA GLY A 436 8.83 3.73 31.64
C GLY A 436 7.51 3.85 32.42
N LYS A 437 6.36 4.00 31.75
CA LYS A 437 5.04 3.92 32.40
C LYS A 437 4.68 2.44 32.60
N THR A 438 5.25 1.80 33.61
CA THR A 438 5.18 0.34 33.86
C THR A 438 3.76 -0.24 34.03
N HIS A 439 2.77 0.62 34.27
CA HIS A 439 1.35 0.28 34.41
C HIS A 439 0.52 0.51 33.12
N ALA A 440 1.13 0.99 32.03
CA ALA A 440 0.44 1.18 30.76
C ALA A 440 0.02 -0.16 30.12
N LEU A 441 0.79 -1.23 30.37
CA LEU A 441 0.38 -2.60 30.04
C LEU A 441 -0.13 -3.33 31.27
N THR A 442 -1.23 -4.05 31.09
CA THR A 442 -1.73 -5.05 32.04
C THR A 442 -0.81 -6.27 32.09
N GLU A 443 -0.92 -7.09 33.15
CA GLU A 443 -0.13 -8.33 33.26
C GLU A 443 -0.44 -9.32 32.13
N GLN A 444 -1.69 -9.37 31.64
CA GLN A 444 -2.07 -10.20 30.51
C GLN A 444 -1.43 -9.71 29.20
N GLN A 445 -1.31 -8.39 29.00
CA GLN A 445 -0.59 -7.84 27.84
C GLN A 445 0.90 -8.12 27.90
N LYS A 446 1.51 -8.07 29.09
CA LYS A 446 2.92 -8.45 29.28
C LYS A 446 3.15 -9.94 28.98
N LEU A 447 2.25 -10.80 29.43
CA LEU A 447 2.27 -12.23 29.07
C LEU A 447 2.11 -12.41 27.55
N GLY A 448 1.18 -11.69 26.93
CA GLY A 448 1.00 -11.72 25.47
C GLY A 448 2.26 -11.29 24.72
N PHE A 449 2.94 -10.24 25.17
CA PHE A 449 4.21 -9.80 24.59
C PHE A 449 5.34 -10.82 24.75
N ASP A 450 5.42 -11.50 25.91
CA ASP A 450 6.37 -12.60 26.12
C ASP A 450 6.12 -13.75 25.14
N ILE A 451 4.85 -14.15 24.97
CA ILE A 451 4.47 -15.19 24.00
C ILE A 451 4.80 -14.73 22.58
N PHE A 452 4.49 -13.48 22.23
CA PHE A 452 4.74 -12.90 20.90
C PHE A 452 6.22 -13.00 20.49
N GLN A 453 7.13 -12.77 21.43
CA GLN A 453 8.57 -12.86 21.19
C GLN A 453 9.08 -14.30 21.17
N ASN A 454 8.54 -15.13 22.06
CA ASN A 454 9.06 -16.46 22.32
C ASN A 454 8.22 -17.54 21.63
N LYS A 455 7.25 -18.13 22.34
CA LYS A 455 6.52 -19.32 21.88
C LYS A 455 5.73 -19.07 20.59
N GLY A 456 5.19 -17.86 20.41
CA GLY A 456 4.45 -17.43 19.23
C GLY A 456 5.34 -17.12 18.03
N GLN A 457 6.63 -16.82 18.24
CA GLN A 457 7.62 -16.52 17.20
C GLN A 457 7.24 -15.37 16.26
N CYS A 458 6.24 -14.55 16.63
CA CYS A 458 5.68 -13.49 15.81
C CYS A 458 6.71 -12.40 15.50
N ILE A 459 7.63 -12.16 16.44
CA ILE A 459 8.75 -11.22 16.30
C ILE A 459 9.69 -11.59 15.14
N GLY A 460 9.66 -12.82 14.60
CA GLY A 460 10.48 -13.21 13.45
C GLY A 460 10.16 -12.43 12.17
N CYS A 461 8.89 -12.01 12.00
CA CYS A 461 8.45 -11.22 10.85
C CYS A 461 7.97 -9.81 11.27
N HIS A 462 7.45 -9.67 12.49
CA HIS A 462 6.96 -8.41 13.05
C HIS A 462 7.99 -7.80 14.00
N VAL A 463 9.21 -7.57 13.49
CA VAL A 463 10.37 -7.12 14.25
C VAL A 463 10.31 -5.65 14.64
N GLY A 464 11.09 -5.32 15.68
CA GLY A 464 11.44 -3.95 16.01
C GLY A 464 10.25 -3.11 16.46
N THR A 465 10.48 -1.80 16.50
CA THR A 465 9.52 -0.83 17.03
C THR A 465 8.35 -0.58 16.07
N GLU A 466 8.63 -0.75 14.78
CA GLU A 466 7.68 -0.64 13.67
C GLU A 466 6.76 -1.87 13.55
N PHE A 467 7.08 -2.99 14.22
CA PHE A 467 6.37 -4.27 14.13
C PHE A 467 6.27 -4.84 12.70
N THR A 468 7.29 -4.60 11.88
CA THR A 468 7.41 -5.18 10.54
C THR A 468 8.86 -5.20 10.06
N VAL A 469 9.27 -6.32 9.47
CA VAL A 469 10.57 -6.44 8.80
C VAL A 469 10.58 -5.81 7.40
N ALA A 470 9.42 -5.44 6.86
CA ALA A 470 9.30 -4.70 5.60
C ALA A 470 9.60 -3.19 5.73
N SER A 471 10.09 -2.75 6.90
CA SER A 471 10.39 -1.35 7.17
C SER A 471 11.73 -0.91 6.57
N ILE A 472 11.87 0.39 6.30
CA ILE A 472 13.10 1.01 5.78
C ILE A 472 14.28 0.69 6.70
N SER A 473 14.12 0.82 8.02
CA SER A 473 15.16 0.53 9.00
C SER A 473 15.67 -0.91 8.89
N ASN A 474 14.78 -1.88 8.74
CA ASN A 474 15.14 -3.28 8.59
C ASN A 474 15.77 -3.58 7.23
N VAL A 475 15.21 -3.05 6.14
CA VAL A 475 15.75 -3.26 4.78
C VAL A 475 17.15 -2.64 4.64
N VAL A 476 17.39 -1.46 5.22
CA VAL A 476 18.73 -0.84 5.22
C VAL A 476 19.74 -1.70 5.99
N ASN A 477 19.32 -2.33 7.09
CA ASN A 477 20.21 -3.15 7.92
C ASN A 477 20.42 -4.57 7.37
N GLN A 478 19.41 -5.17 6.77
CA GLN A 478 19.41 -6.58 6.35
C GLN A 478 19.65 -6.77 4.84
N GLY A 479 19.39 -5.74 4.04
CA GLY A 479 19.35 -5.80 2.59
C GLY A 479 17.93 -5.92 2.04
N ARG A 480 17.78 -5.58 0.76
CA ARG A 480 16.52 -5.66 0.01
C ARG A 480 16.07 -7.10 -0.29
N THR A 481 17.06 -7.97 -0.45
CA THR A 481 16.91 -9.41 -0.60
C THR A 481 17.64 -10.08 0.55
N GLY A 482 17.03 -11.08 1.15
CA GLY A 482 17.62 -11.84 2.24
C GLY A 482 17.46 -13.34 2.03
N ARG A 483 18.07 -14.11 2.92
CA ARG A 483 17.60 -15.46 3.20
C ARG A 483 16.88 -15.40 4.53
N THR A 484 15.65 -15.89 4.58
CA THR A 484 14.89 -15.93 5.83
C THR A 484 15.74 -16.63 6.90
N PRO A 485 15.74 -16.13 8.15
CA PRO A 485 16.18 -16.92 9.31
C PRO A 485 15.20 -18.10 9.45
N SER A 486 15.49 -19.20 8.77
CA SER A 486 14.47 -20.22 8.51
C SER A 486 14.13 -21.06 9.73
N PHE A 487 12.82 -21.24 9.94
CA PHE A 487 12.27 -22.41 10.63
C PHE A 487 12.48 -23.70 9.82
N THR A 488 12.68 -23.62 8.49
CA THR A 488 13.06 -24.76 7.63
C THR A 488 13.76 -24.30 6.33
N GLY A 489 15.11 -24.28 6.31
CA GLY A 489 15.94 -24.04 5.12
C GLY A 489 15.93 -22.59 4.62
N SER A 490 17.05 -21.86 4.77
CA SER A 490 17.20 -20.43 4.45
C SER A 490 17.00 -20.11 2.96
N VAL A 491 15.76 -19.92 2.53
CA VAL A 491 15.39 -19.69 1.11
C VAL A 491 15.52 -18.20 0.79
N PRO A 492 16.01 -17.82 -0.40
CA PRO A 492 16.08 -16.42 -0.82
C PRO A 492 14.69 -15.81 -0.99
N GLU A 493 14.53 -14.58 -0.53
CA GLU A 493 13.26 -13.85 -0.54
C GLU A 493 13.48 -12.33 -0.54
N ASP A 494 12.44 -11.60 -0.93
CA ASP A 494 12.38 -10.16 -0.75
C ASP A 494 12.17 -9.86 0.74
N THR A 495 13.03 -9.04 1.35
CA THR A 495 12.98 -8.75 2.79
C THR A 495 11.62 -8.16 3.17
N GLY A 496 10.89 -8.84 4.07
CA GLY A 496 9.56 -8.43 4.50
C GLY A 496 8.39 -8.95 3.67
N PHE A 497 8.63 -9.85 2.71
CA PHE A 497 7.57 -10.48 1.91
C PHE A 497 7.53 -11.98 2.18
N PHE A 498 6.38 -12.48 2.63
CA PHE A 498 6.23 -13.86 3.06
C PHE A 498 5.01 -14.53 2.43
N ASN A 499 5.18 -15.80 2.05
CA ASN A 499 4.06 -16.69 1.76
C ASN A 499 3.76 -17.54 3.00
N ILE A 500 2.73 -17.14 3.74
CA ILE A 500 2.32 -17.79 4.99
C ILE A 500 1.18 -18.80 4.81
N GLY A 501 0.74 -19.05 3.58
CA GLY A 501 -0.32 -20.01 3.28
C GLY A 501 -1.74 -19.54 3.65
N VAL A 502 -2.06 -18.26 3.42
CA VAL A 502 -3.44 -17.74 3.55
C VAL A 502 -4.34 -18.30 2.44
N ARG A 503 -3.84 -18.35 1.21
CA ARG A 503 -4.52 -18.89 0.01
C ARG A 503 -3.52 -19.64 -0.88
N PRO A 504 -3.99 -20.53 -1.78
CA PRO A 504 -3.17 -21.09 -2.84
C PRO A 504 -2.47 -20.02 -3.70
N VAL A 505 -1.21 -20.28 -4.06
CA VAL A 505 -0.33 -19.35 -4.79
C VAL A 505 -0.92 -18.86 -6.12
N LEU A 506 -1.65 -19.72 -6.83
CA LEU A 506 -2.20 -19.39 -8.15
C LEU A 506 -3.44 -18.50 -8.07
N GLU A 507 -4.02 -18.26 -6.90
CA GLU A 507 -5.15 -17.33 -6.73
C GLU A 507 -4.68 -15.88 -6.65
N ASP A 508 -3.47 -15.63 -6.12
CA ASP A 508 -2.81 -14.34 -6.15
C ASP A 508 -1.29 -14.52 -6.01
N LEU A 509 -0.54 -14.09 -7.02
CA LEU A 509 0.91 -14.21 -7.03
C LEU A 509 1.62 -13.26 -6.05
N GLY A 510 0.95 -12.21 -5.55
CA GLY A 510 1.56 -11.19 -4.71
C GLY A 510 2.78 -10.55 -5.37
N VAL A 511 3.91 -10.47 -4.66
CA VAL A 511 5.19 -9.98 -5.21
C VAL A 511 5.79 -10.90 -6.29
N GLY A 512 5.23 -12.09 -6.47
CA GLY A 512 5.58 -13.00 -7.55
C GLY A 512 5.02 -12.59 -8.92
N GLY A 513 4.13 -11.59 -8.97
CA GLY A 513 3.64 -11.01 -10.22
C GLY A 513 4.68 -10.16 -10.95
N ASP A 514 4.27 -9.63 -12.09
CA ASP A 514 5.05 -8.71 -12.93
C ASP A 514 4.39 -7.32 -12.94
N ASP A 515 5.19 -6.28 -13.11
CA ASP A 515 4.70 -4.92 -13.35
C ASP A 515 4.19 -4.74 -14.79
N LEU A 516 3.63 -3.56 -15.08
CA LEU A 516 3.11 -3.19 -16.41
C LEU A 516 4.20 -3.17 -17.51
N LEU A 517 5.48 -3.25 -17.14
CA LEU A 517 6.63 -3.35 -18.04
C LEU A 517 7.10 -4.80 -18.24
N GLY A 518 6.46 -5.77 -17.60
CA GLY A 518 6.86 -7.17 -17.63
C GLY A 518 8.09 -7.48 -16.77
N ASN A 519 8.51 -6.57 -15.87
CA ASN A 519 9.55 -6.88 -14.90
C ASN A 519 8.92 -7.51 -13.65
N SER A 520 9.57 -8.52 -13.09
CA SER A 520 9.08 -9.13 -11.85
C SER A 520 9.09 -8.14 -10.69
N LEU A 521 7.99 -8.09 -9.92
CA LEU A 521 7.90 -7.30 -8.70
C LEU A 521 8.91 -7.77 -7.65
N SER A 522 9.23 -9.08 -7.61
CA SER A 522 10.24 -9.65 -6.73
C SER A 522 11.65 -9.22 -7.13
N GLU A 523 12.31 -8.54 -6.20
CA GLU A 523 13.71 -8.12 -6.31
C GLU A 523 14.68 -9.29 -6.22
N THR A 524 14.32 -10.33 -5.48
CA THR A 524 15.05 -11.59 -5.46
C THR A 524 15.01 -12.26 -6.83
N ARG A 525 13.83 -12.29 -7.48
CA ARG A 525 13.71 -12.80 -8.84
C ARG A 525 14.49 -11.95 -9.84
N LEU A 526 14.43 -10.63 -9.73
CA LEU A 526 15.27 -9.74 -10.55
C LEU A 526 16.77 -10.00 -10.34
N THR A 527 17.18 -10.37 -9.12
CA THR A 527 18.56 -10.76 -8.81
C THR A 527 18.91 -12.07 -9.52
N GLN A 528 18.04 -13.09 -9.47
CA GLN A 528 18.23 -14.35 -10.20
C GLN A 528 18.33 -14.15 -11.72
N GLN A 529 17.54 -13.22 -12.26
CA GLN A 529 17.54 -12.87 -13.68
C GLN A 529 18.72 -11.98 -14.11
N GLY A 530 19.57 -11.54 -13.17
CA GLY A 530 20.66 -10.59 -13.44
C GLY A 530 20.19 -9.17 -13.78
N LYS A 531 18.91 -8.85 -13.56
CA LYS A 531 18.30 -7.54 -13.90
C LYS A 531 18.34 -6.53 -12.74
N PHE A 532 18.60 -6.97 -11.51
CA PHE A 532 18.57 -6.09 -10.33
C PHE A 532 19.51 -4.88 -10.47
N GLN A 533 20.79 -5.12 -10.79
CA GLN A 533 21.78 -4.06 -10.95
C GLN A 533 21.43 -3.12 -12.11
N GLN A 534 20.91 -3.67 -13.22
CA GLN A 534 20.49 -2.89 -14.39
C GLN A 534 19.38 -1.90 -14.04
N ILE A 535 18.41 -2.33 -13.24
CA ILE A 535 17.24 -1.51 -12.88
C ILE A 535 17.58 -0.51 -11.78
N PHE A 536 18.21 -0.96 -10.69
CA PHE A 536 18.39 -0.12 -9.50
C PHE A 536 19.74 0.60 -9.45
N GLY A 537 20.71 0.22 -10.28
CA GLY A 537 22.05 0.82 -10.29
C GLY A 537 22.91 0.48 -9.07
N GLU A 538 22.44 -0.45 -8.23
CA GLU A 538 23.14 -0.95 -7.05
C GLU A 538 23.28 -2.47 -7.12
N ASN A 539 24.30 -3.02 -6.47
CA ASN A 539 24.47 -4.46 -6.39
C ASN A 539 23.50 -5.04 -5.36
N PRO A 540 22.83 -6.16 -5.65
CA PRO A 540 22.07 -6.86 -4.63
C PRO A 540 23.02 -7.34 -3.53
N VAL A 541 22.51 -7.51 -2.31
CA VAL A 541 23.31 -8.08 -1.23
C VAL A 541 23.79 -9.46 -1.66
N THR A 542 25.08 -9.73 -1.46
CA THR A 542 25.61 -11.08 -1.68
C THR A 542 25.04 -12.01 -0.62
N LEU A 543 24.07 -12.82 -1.00
CA LEU A 543 23.54 -13.86 -0.12
C LEU A 543 24.65 -14.86 0.24
N ASN A 544 24.55 -15.48 1.42
CA ASN A 544 25.47 -16.53 1.84
C ASN A 544 24.67 -17.82 2.16
N PRO A 545 24.79 -18.88 1.34
CA PRO A 545 25.56 -18.94 0.09
C PRO A 545 24.99 -18.02 -1.01
N PRO A 546 25.80 -17.62 -2.01
CA PRO A 546 25.34 -16.80 -3.12
C PRO A 546 24.12 -17.40 -3.84
N LEU A 547 23.25 -16.53 -4.34
CA LEU A 547 22.04 -16.93 -5.05
C LEU A 547 22.39 -17.64 -6.36
N ASN A 548 21.88 -18.86 -6.53
CA ASN A 548 22.02 -19.58 -7.81
C ASN A 548 20.81 -19.31 -8.72
N SER A 549 21.00 -19.38 -10.04
CA SER A 549 19.93 -19.14 -11.03
C SER A 549 18.74 -20.09 -10.89
N ASP A 550 19.00 -21.32 -10.46
CA ASP A 550 18.02 -22.41 -10.39
C ASP A 550 17.53 -22.66 -8.95
N GLU A 551 17.97 -21.81 -8.01
CA GLU A 551 17.55 -21.92 -6.62
C GLU A 551 16.07 -21.53 -6.48
N ALA A 552 15.31 -22.30 -5.70
CA ALA A 552 13.94 -21.92 -5.36
C ALA A 552 13.96 -20.62 -4.55
N ILE A 553 13.01 -19.72 -4.81
CA ILE A 553 12.85 -18.46 -4.07
C ILE A 553 11.43 -18.31 -3.54
N VAL A 554 11.25 -17.50 -2.50
CA VAL A 554 9.93 -17.09 -2.03
C VAL A 554 9.55 -15.79 -2.73
N ALA A 555 8.58 -15.88 -3.64
CA ALA A 555 8.02 -14.73 -4.34
C ALA A 555 6.55 -14.96 -4.68
N ASP A 556 6.21 -16.11 -5.24
CA ASP A 556 4.82 -16.41 -5.60
C ASP A 556 3.97 -16.64 -4.34
N GLY A 557 2.85 -15.92 -4.26
CA GLY A 557 1.95 -15.89 -3.10
C GLY A 557 2.55 -15.19 -1.88
N ALA A 558 3.64 -14.43 -2.05
CA ALA A 558 4.28 -13.69 -0.97
C ALA A 558 3.80 -12.24 -0.92
N PHE A 559 3.48 -11.79 0.29
CA PHE A 559 2.94 -10.45 0.55
C PHE A 559 3.72 -9.76 1.65
N LYS A 560 3.70 -8.42 1.61
CA LYS A 560 4.33 -7.56 2.61
C LYS A 560 3.80 -7.87 4.02
N ALA A 561 4.71 -8.10 4.97
CA ALA A 561 4.37 -8.16 6.39
C ALA A 561 3.84 -6.80 6.86
N PRO A 562 2.56 -6.71 7.29
CA PRO A 562 2.01 -5.43 7.76
C PRO A 562 2.57 -5.08 9.14
N GLY A 563 2.65 -3.79 9.45
CA GLY A 563 2.82 -3.35 10.84
C GLY A 563 1.59 -3.72 11.67
N LEU A 564 1.77 -3.97 12.98
CA LEU A 564 0.69 -4.41 13.87
C LEU A 564 0.10 -3.30 14.75
N ARG A 565 0.58 -2.07 14.61
CA ARG A 565 0.04 -0.92 15.34
C ARG A 565 -1.37 -0.61 14.85
N ASN A 566 -2.29 -0.40 15.78
CA ASN A 566 -3.74 -0.23 15.55
C ASN A 566 -4.43 -1.43 14.92
N VAL A 567 -3.85 -2.64 14.97
CA VAL A 567 -4.46 -3.82 14.34
C VAL A 567 -5.87 -4.13 14.87
N GLU A 568 -6.21 -3.69 16.08
CA GLU A 568 -7.59 -3.77 16.60
C GLU A 568 -8.63 -3.08 15.72
N LEU A 569 -8.24 -2.03 15.00
CA LEU A 569 -9.13 -1.12 14.26
C LEU A 569 -9.18 -1.42 12.75
N THR A 570 -8.51 -2.46 12.27
CA THR A 570 -8.29 -2.68 10.82
C THR A 570 -8.80 -4.03 10.35
N ALA A 571 -9.83 -4.57 11.01
CA ALA A 571 -10.56 -5.74 10.49
C ALA A 571 -11.36 -5.35 9.23
N PRO A 572 -11.55 -6.29 8.28
CA PRO A 572 -11.10 -7.68 8.32
C PRO A 572 -9.61 -7.84 7.95
N TYR A 573 -9.03 -8.99 8.31
CA TYR A 573 -7.59 -9.21 8.30
C TYR A 573 -7.09 -10.01 7.09
N MET A 574 -5.77 -9.95 6.88
CA MET A 574 -5.00 -10.54 5.76
C MET A 574 -5.18 -9.79 4.44
N HIS A 575 -4.33 -10.08 3.45
CA HIS A 575 -4.38 -9.45 2.13
C HIS A 575 -5.68 -9.75 1.35
N ASN A 576 -6.43 -10.79 1.73
CA ASN A 576 -7.73 -11.13 1.16
C ASN A 576 -8.91 -10.71 2.05
N GLY A 577 -8.67 -10.15 3.24
CA GLY A 577 -9.74 -9.77 4.16
C GLY A 577 -10.59 -10.96 4.63
N GLY A 578 -10.04 -12.18 4.62
CA GLY A 578 -10.79 -13.42 4.83
C GLY A 578 -10.96 -13.85 6.30
N MET A 579 -10.51 -13.04 7.26
CA MET A 579 -10.64 -13.29 8.70
C MET A 579 -11.26 -12.08 9.40
N LEU A 580 -12.23 -12.34 10.28
CA LEU A 580 -12.99 -11.32 10.99
C LEU A 580 -12.31 -10.87 12.27
N THR A 581 -11.71 -11.80 13.02
CA THR A 581 -11.22 -11.55 14.39
C THR A 581 -9.73 -11.80 14.55
N LEU A 582 -9.12 -11.13 15.53
CA LEU A 582 -7.72 -11.41 15.90
C LEU A 582 -7.56 -12.84 16.45
N GLU A 583 -8.61 -13.38 17.06
CA GLU A 583 -8.68 -14.77 17.50
C GLU A 583 -8.52 -15.75 16.32
N GLU A 584 -9.22 -15.50 15.20
CA GLU A 584 -9.06 -16.28 13.96
C GLU A 584 -7.64 -16.17 13.38
N VAL A 585 -7.06 -14.96 13.42
CA VAL A 585 -5.65 -14.73 13.00
C VAL A 585 -4.69 -15.52 13.88
N VAL A 586 -4.86 -15.49 15.20
CA VAL A 586 -4.01 -16.25 16.12
C VAL A 586 -4.19 -17.75 15.92
N ASP A 587 -5.42 -18.23 15.69
CA ASP A 587 -5.68 -19.63 15.37
C ASP A 587 -4.98 -20.05 14.06
N PHE A 588 -4.96 -19.18 13.04
CA PHE A 588 -4.25 -19.40 11.78
C PHE A 588 -2.75 -19.64 12.00
N TYR A 589 -2.09 -18.76 12.75
CA TYR A 589 -0.67 -18.95 13.06
C TYR A 589 -0.46 -20.17 13.96
N ASN A 590 -1.35 -20.41 14.92
CA ASN A 590 -1.23 -21.55 15.84
C ASN A 590 -1.26 -22.91 15.13
N ARG A 591 -2.07 -23.03 14.07
CA ARG A 591 -2.16 -24.24 13.22
C ARG A 591 -1.12 -24.31 12.10
N GLY A 592 -0.27 -23.28 11.96
CA GLY A 592 0.78 -23.22 10.94
C GLY A 592 0.26 -22.91 9.53
N GLY A 593 -0.73 -22.02 9.43
CA GLY A 593 -1.38 -21.59 8.18
C GLY A 593 -2.51 -22.51 7.72
N ASP A 594 -3.27 -22.08 6.71
CA ASP A 594 -4.40 -22.82 6.14
C ASP A 594 -3.94 -23.78 5.06
N PHE A 595 -3.10 -23.29 4.16
CA PHE A 595 -2.57 -24.05 3.03
C PHE A 595 -1.10 -24.36 3.22
N LYS A 596 -0.66 -25.48 2.64
CA LYS A 596 0.77 -25.80 2.60
C LYS A 596 1.46 -24.84 1.64
N GLY A 597 2.41 -24.05 2.14
CA GLY A 597 3.30 -23.19 1.37
C GLY A 597 4.77 -23.49 1.67
N PHE A 598 5.66 -22.74 1.04
CA PHE A 598 7.11 -22.86 1.23
C PHE A 598 7.72 -21.52 1.68
N PRO A 599 8.56 -21.49 2.72
CA PRO A 599 8.72 -22.51 3.77
C PRO A 599 7.54 -22.46 4.76
N GLY A 600 6.78 -23.55 4.91
CA GLY A 600 5.56 -23.56 5.72
C GLY A 600 5.76 -23.16 7.19
N LEU A 601 4.76 -22.51 7.78
CA LEU A 601 4.80 -22.09 9.18
C LEU A 601 4.79 -23.29 10.16
N PRO A 602 5.52 -23.20 11.29
CA PRO A 602 5.47 -24.21 12.33
C PRO A 602 4.13 -24.20 13.07
N VAL A 603 3.70 -25.36 13.58
CA VAL A 603 2.55 -25.47 14.50
C VAL A 603 3.00 -25.06 15.89
N LEU A 604 2.39 -24.03 16.46
CA LEU A 604 2.86 -23.37 17.70
C LEU A 604 2.35 -24.04 18.98
N LYS A 605 1.20 -24.73 18.92
CA LYS A 605 0.57 -25.42 20.07
C LYS A 605 0.37 -24.50 21.28
N LEU A 606 -0.12 -23.29 21.02
CA LEU A 606 -0.55 -22.34 22.03
C LEU A 606 -1.81 -22.85 22.73
N THR A 607 -1.84 -22.69 24.05
CA THR A 607 -2.99 -22.91 24.92
C THR A 607 -4.05 -21.82 24.72
N PRO A 608 -5.32 -22.05 25.08
CA PRO A 608 -6.36 -21.02 25.02
C PRO A 608 -5.97 -19.71 25.73
N GLU A 609 -5.33 -19.82 26.90
CA GLU A 609 -4.87 -18.67 27.69
C GLU A 609 -3.76 -17.89 26.98
N GLU A 610 -2.81 -18.59 26.35
CA GLU A 610 -1.74 -17.95 25.57
C GLU A 610 -2.29 -17.24 24.34
N LYS A 611 -3.25 -17.85 23.62
CA LYS A 611 -3.92 -17.22 22.49
C LYS A 611 -4.66 -15.94 22.91
N ALA A 612 -5.41 -16.01 24.01
CA ALA A 612 -6.11 -14.84 24.56
C ALA A 612 -5.13 -13.73 24.98
N ALA A 613 -3.99 -14.08 25.59
CA ALA A 613 -2.96 -13.11 25.96
C ALA A 613 -2.36 -12.41 24.73
N LEU A 614 -2.10 -13.12 23.63
CA LEU A 614 -1.64 -12.53 22.37
C LEU A 614 -2.63 -11.51 21.81
N VAL A 615 -3.92 -11.85 21.76
CA VAL A 615 -4.96 -10.92 21.28
C VAL A 615 -5.00 -9.66 22.14
N VAL A 616 -4.96 -9.82 23.46
CA VAL A 616 -4.97 -8.70 24.41
C VAL A 616 -3.71 -7.83 24.27
N PHE A 617 -2.55 -8.42 24.00
CA PHE A 617 -1.32 -7.68 23.66
C PHE A 617 -1.48 -6.87 22.37
N MET A 618 -1.99 -7.48 21.29
CA MET A 618 -2.20 -6.78 20.01
C MET A 618 -3.17 -5.59 20.14
N LYS A 619 -4.22 -5.70 20.96
CA LYS A 619 -5.10 -4.57 21.33
C LYS A 619 -4.37 -3.47 22.12
N GLY A 620 -3.29 -3.81 22.82
CA GLY A 620 -2.38 -2.86 23.46
C GLY A 620 -1.49 -2.06 22.51
N LEU A 621 -1.51 -2.38 21.21
CA LEU A 621 -0.82 -1.64 20.15
C LEU A 621 -1.73 -0.58 19.49
N THR A 622 -2.89 -0.28 20.07
CA THR A 622 -3.81 0.74 19.57
C THR A 622 -3.53 2.09 20.21
N ASP A 623 -3.40 3.12 19.40
CA ASP A 623 -3.22 4.51 19.84
C ASP A 623 -4.58 5.20 19.94
N GLU A 624 -4.87 5.76 21.11
CA GLU A 624 -6.16 6.42 21.36
C GLU A 624 -6.36 7.67 20.50
N ARG A 625 -5.29 8.27 19.95
CA ARG A 625 -5.45 9.34 18.95
C ARG A 625 -6.06 8.81 17.66
N VAL A 626 -5.73 7.59 17.26
CA VAL A 626 -6.34 6.94 16.08
C VAL A 626 -7.79 6.58 16.38
N ARG A 627 -8.03 5.91 17.52
CA ARG A 627 -9.38 5.49 17.94
C ARG A 627 -10.37 6.66 17.97
N TYR A 628 -9.93 7.81 18.47
CA TYR A 628 -10.75 9.02 18.59
C TYR A 628 -10.50 10.05 17.49
N GLN A 629 -9.77 9.70 16.42
CA GLN A 629 -9.56 10.58 15.27
C GLN A 629 -8.96 11.96 15.64
N LYS A 630 -8.10 11.99 16.67
CA LYS A 630 -7.41 13.18 17.15
C LYS A 630 -6.24 13.49 16.24
N ALA A 631 -5.80 14.76 16.23
CA ALA A 631 -4.63 15.16 15.45
C ALA A 631 -3.42 14.23 15.71
N PRO A 632 -2.71 13.80 14.65
CA PRO A 632 -2.85 14.23 13.24
C PRO A 632 -3.90 13.46 12.41
N PHE A 633 -4.68 12.58 13.03
CA PHE A 633 -5.69 11.72 12.38
C PHE A 633 -7.08 12.37 12.21
N ASP A 634 -7.22 13.65 12.57
CA ASP A 634 -8.42 14.44 12.28
C ASP A 634 -8.58 14.67 10.78
N HIS A 635 -9.79 14.90 10.28
CA HIS A 635 -10.06 14.90 8.84
C HIS A 635 -11.27 15.73 8.39
N PRO A 636 -11.32 16.12 7.10
CA PRO A 636 -12.53 16.62 6.44
C PRO A 636 -13.68 15.63 6.46
N GLN A 637 -14.89 16.12 6.19
CA GLN A 637 -16.05 15.28 5.93
C GLN A 637 -15.80 14.40 4.70
N LEU A 638 -16.43 13.24 4.65
CA LEU A 638 -16.40 12.34 3.51
C LEU A 638 -17.77 11.68 3.34
N PHE A 639 -18.19 11.46 2.10
CA PHE A 639 -19.33 10.60 1.78
C PHE A 639 -18.79 9.38 1.06
N VAL A 640 -18.89 8.21 1.69
CA VAL A 640 -18.36 6.96 1.14
C VAL A 640 -19.51 6.09 0.64
N PRO A 641 -19.42 5.55 -0.58
CA PRO A 641 -20.37 4.53 -1.05
C PRO A 641 -20.39 3.32 -0.11
N ASN A 642 -21.55 2.90 0.38
CA ASN A 642 -21.73 1.76 1.26
C ASN A 642 -22.64 0.73 0.58
N GLY A 643 -22.19 0.29 -0.59
CA GLY A 643 -22.95 -0.45 -1.59
C GLY A 643 -24.19 0.28 -2.09
N HIS A 644 -25.22 -0.50 -2.39
CA HIS A 644 -26.44 -0.07 -3.05
C HIS A 644 -27.67 -0.55 -2.28
N PRO A 645 -28.76 0.24 -2.20
CA PRO A 645 -29.99 -0.20 -1.56
C PRO A 645 -30.48 -1.52 -2.15
N GLY A 646 -30.84 -2.48 -1.27
CA GLY A 646 -31.21 -3.83 -1.66
C GLY A 646 -30.13 -4.86 -1.29
N ASN A 647 -29.91 -5.86 -2.15
CA ASN A 647 -28.99 -6.98 -1.92
C ASN A 647 -28.45 -7.55 -3.24
N GLN A 648 -27.79 -8.70 -3.20
CA GLN A 648 -27.19 -9.36 -4.37
C GLN A 648 -28.19 -9.89 -5.40
N ASN A 649 -29.49 -9.85 -5.11
CA ASN A 649 -30.56 -10.28 -6.01
C ASN A 649 -31.43 -9.10 -6.49
N ASN A 650 -31.30 -7.92 -5.91
CA ASN A 650 -32.09 -6.77 -6.30
C ASN A 650 -31.42 -5.46 -5.85
N VAL A 651 -31.30 -4.52 -6.79
CA VAL A 651 -30.83 -3.15 -6.56
C VAL A 651 -31.74 -2.17 -7.29
N HIS A 652 -31.64 -0.90 -6.93
CA HIS A 652 -32.41 0.16 -7.59
C HIS A 652 -31.57 0.81 -8.71
N ASP A 653 -32.01 0.67 -9.96
CA ASP A 653 -31.44 1.38 -11.11
C ASP A 653 -31.69 2.89 -10.98
N ASP A 654 -30.63 3.69 -11.17
CA ASP A 654 -30.66 5.16 -11.19
C ASP A 654 -31.19 5.74 -12.53
N SER A 655 -31.71 4.88 -13.40
CA SER A 655 -32.18 5.15 -14.77
C SER A 655 -31.05 5.35 -15.79
N THR A 656 -29.81 5.04 -15.43
CA THR A 656 -28.65 5.01 -16.33
C THR A 656 -28.08 3.60 -16.50
N GLY A 657 -28.73 2.58 -15.92
CA GLY A 657 -28.21 1.22 -15.88
C GLY A 657 -27.19 0.99 -14.76
N LYS A 658 -27.02 1.98 -13.87
CA LYS A 658 -26.21 1.85 -12.65
C LYS A 658 -27.12 1.73 -11.45
N ALA A 659 -26.67 0.98 -10.45
CA ALA A 659 -27.33 0.96 -9.16
C ALA A 659 -27.13 2.30 -8.45
N THR A 660 -28.19 2.81 -7.82
CA THR A 660 -28.12 3.97 -6.95
C THR A 660 -27.18 3.68 -5.78
N ASP A 661 -26.25 4.59 -5.49
CA ASP A 661 -25.40 4.46 -4.31
C ASP A 661 -26.16 4.72 -3.02
N ASP A 662 -25.88 3.92 -1.99
CA ASP A 662 -26.15 4.29 -0.60
C ASP A 662 -24.91 4.98 -0.04
N LEU A 663 -25.00 6.25 0.36
CA LEU A 663 -23.84 7.02 0.82
C LEU A 663 -23.81 7.11 2.34
N LEU A 664 -22.72 6.63 2.94
CA LEU A 664 -22.43 6.80 4.36
C LEU A 664 -21.68 8.13 4.56
N GLU A 665 -22.24 9.00 5.40
CA GLU A 665 -21.57 10.22 5.83
C GLU A 665 -20.57 9.93 6.96
N ILE A 666 -19.33 10.35 6.75
CA ILE A 666 -18.29 10.44 7.77
C ILE A 666 -18.13 11.93 8.10
N PRO A 667 -18.46 12.37 9.32
CA PRO A 667 -18.45 13.79 9.68
C PRO A 667 -17.04 14.37 9.69
N ALA A 668 -16.91 15.69 9.47
CA ALA A 668 -15.63 16.37 9.66
C ALA A 668 -15.22 16.38 11.14
N VAL A 669 -13.97 16.04 11.43
CA VAL A 669 -13.41 15.97 12.79
C VAL A 669 -12.31 17.01 12.95
N GLY A 670 -12.33 17.76 14.05
CA GLY A 670 -11.26 18.70 14.41
C GLY A 670 -10.13 18.03 15.20
N ARG A 671 -9.03 18.76 15.43
CA ARG A 671 -7.84 18.25 16.14
C ARG A 671 -8.10 17.55 17.48
N ASN A 672 -9.19 17.87 18.17
CA ASN A 672 -9.56 17.32 19.48
C ASN A 672 -10.20 15.92 19.39
N GLY A 673 -10.48 15.44 18.18
CA GLY A 673 -11.10 14.15 17.92
C GLY A 673 -12.61 14.17 17.92
N GLY A 674 -13.18 13.00 17.62
CA GLY A 674 -14.61 12.73 17.60
C GLY A 674 -14.95 11.47 18.41
N ASP A 675 -16.01 10.79 18.00
CA ASP A 675 -16.41 9.52 18.59
C ASP A 675 -15.37 8.42 18.34
N SER A 676 -15.42 7.37 19.16
CA SER A 676 -14.60 6.19 18.92
C SER A 676 -14.97 5.55 17.60
N LEU A 677 -13.96 5.16 16.83
CA LEU A 677 -14.14 4.32 15.66
C LEU A 677 -14.86 3.01 16.04
N PRO A 678 -15.94 2.61 15.31
CA PRO A 678 -16.67 1.38 15.56
C PRO A 678 -15.93 0.14 15.05
N ASN A 679 -15.99 -0.98 15.77
CA ASN A 679 -15.40 -2.24 15.28
C ASN A 679 -16.05 -2.71 13.96
N PHE A 680 -15.32 -3.50 13.17
CA PHE A 680 -15.85 -4.12 11.95
C PHE A 680 -17.11 -4.96 12.26
N LEU A 681 -18.13 -4.86 11.39
CA LEU A 681 -19.48 -5.42 11.56
C LEU A 681 -20.28 -4.90 12.77
N ALA A 682 -19.80 -3.92 13.55
CA ALA A 682 -20.63 -3.28 14.57
C ALA A 682 -21.79 -2.48 13.94
N THR A 683 -21.58 -1.95 12.74
CA THR A 683 -22.55 -1.14 12.00
C THR A 683 -23.47 -1.95 11.08
N SER A 684 -23.15 -3.20 10.75
CA SER A 684 -23.98 -4.08 9.89
C SER A 684 -25.28 -4.57 10.55
N SER A 685 -25.55 -4.10 11.77
CA SER A 685 -26.79 -4.35 12.52
C SER A 685 -27.75 -3.16 12.55
N GLN A 686 -27.36 -2.03 11.94
CA GLN A 686 -28.24 -0.89 11.62
C GLN A 686 -28.71 -1.00 10.18
#